data_AF-A0A950VVC0-F1
#
_entry.id   AF-A0A950VVC0-F1
#
_cell.length_a   1.000
_cell.length_b   1.000
_cell.length_c   1.000
_cell.angle_alpha   90.00
_cell.angle_beta   90.00
_cell.angle_gamma   90.00
#
_symmetry.space_group_name_H-M   'P 1'
#
loop_
_entity.id
_entity.type
_entity.pdbx_description
1 polymer ?
#
loop_
_entity_poly.entity_id
_entity_poly.type
_entity_poly.pdbx_seq_one_letter_code
_entity_poly.pdbx_strand_id
1 'polypeptide(L)'
;MRQLQHRFQAALADSIIYEEHKGNFAAARLLADSALAEARASNVSDDVADAFLERGVVHILQCEPAAAVDSLKEVGTVVPSDAERKVLAAAYSGYAANLQLNLFPDEGAAHGAEWEARLPDLMNSAGPQHEQVRHLVQQVTEPAVAVEVGLVSEFLINVLQARRALSSYGTSSEPERQARLAFALTALGSFWSQAESLHAEPQLFAYMMLASADLCRRSGEGDQALELLENAYQRYRDSGDLAGSATCLMTRGDWCAAPLSTPLLWNHAMREGAAESELPWTVEASEFAGSNNISVADAQSNYAEAERLFREVGAARGLGALELRYGFLAALAGEYEQALGHAMQAGGILEAAGDIRATWIAHAHQGLALVGMGRIPEPIARAEAIGSWGAREGSFSFALGLGLLFERAGRRWLTYEGDYERSLSCYRLAEALFGQLKAPSNLVQNLVDQGNVYRVVGHYDAAMRIYERAWNLQIQAARMQPPRPSAWARTGLLVTKIHQIVVAVDDVGAYERQTKRLEGLIAEWPSESPDLTELVGENVQDLVDQARVFARLGRAIVARDKGAAAATSRHFKAARAAALAAGPAWRDLLEATVLRTQAAYPEAIAAFNRYLDVPKASSGFMGAAAELIPLLGAEGEALAHQQQQHVHAEAAAFFARIKAYELAQEHLQAIENETGPEWWSSEARPWEALSICADVDEGLGLLEDARRWADRAIAALEDRRRLLSRDELKIALSGGTGSQYLYFQAARITMKLRDAAQWAGNLRDAAGYSGQAFGYAERGKARALLDLMAGGMVPRSSTET
;
A
#
# COMPACT_ATOMS: atom_id res chain seq x y z
N MET A 1 31.69 32.61 -21.68
CA MET A 1 30.69 32.57 -20.60
C MET A 1 29.27 32.90 -21.07
N ARG A 2 28.89 34.15 -21.39
CA ARG A 2 27.48 34.49 -21.77
C ARG A 2 26.84 33.61 -22.86
N GLN A 3 27.61 33.18 -23.86
CA GLN A 3 27.12 32.27 -24.89
C GLN A 3 26.82 30.85 -24.35
N LEU A 4 27.57 30.37 -23.35
CA LEU A 4 27.30 29.09 -22.70
C LEU A 4 26.08 29.18 -21.79
N GLN A 5 25.94 30.27 -21.03
CA GLN A 5 24.76 30.53 -20.18
C GLN A 5 23.46 30.57 -21.01
N HIS A 6 23.46 31.28 -22.14
CA HIS A 6 22.31 31.27 -23.05
C HIS A 6 22.02 29.88 -23.61
N ARG A 7 23.05 29.08 -23.93
CA ARG A 7 22.85 27.71 -24.41
C ARG A 7 22.35 26.79 -23.31
N PHE A 8 22.76 27.00 -22.07
CA PHE A 8 22.27 26.28 -20.90
C PHE A 8 20.77 26.53 -20.69
N GLN A 9 20.34 27.79 -20.68
CA GLN A 9 18.92 28.14 -20.54
C GLN A 9 18.09 27.57 -21.70
N ALA A 10 18.58 27.68 -22.94
CA ALA A 10 17.95 27.06 -24.10
C ALA A 10 17.87 25.52 -23.99
N ALA A 11 18.87 24.87 -23.39
CA ALA A 11 18.84 23.42 -23.16
C ALA A 11 17.78 23.00 -22.11
N LEU A 12 17.44 23.90 -21.18
CA LEU A 12 16.31 23.73 -20.27
C LEU A 12 14.97 24.21 -20.85
N ALA A 13 14.98 24.78 -22.06
CA ALA A 13 13.85 25.50 -22.65
C ALA A 13 13.31 26.59 -21.71
N ASP A 14 14.23 27.35 -21.10
CA ASP A 14 13.99 28.49 -20.23
C ASP A 14 13.08 28.19 -19.02
N SER A 15 13.14 26.96 -18.51
CA SER A 15 12.38 26.54 -17.34
C SER A 15 13.18 25.67 -16.37
N ILE A 16 13.01 25.98 -15.08
CA ILE A 16 13.50 25.20 -13.95
C ILE A 16 12.39 24.36 -13.29
N ILE A 17 11.17 24.40 -13.84
CA ILE A 17 10.02 23.69 -13.31
C ILE A 17 9.98 22.30 -13.94
N TYR A 18 10.18 21.28 -13.11
CA TYR A 18 10.28 19.91 -13.61
C TYR A 18 8.98 19.44 -14.29
N GLU A 19 7.83 19.79 -13.70
CA GLU A 19 6.50 19.34 -14.10
C GLU A 19 6.06 19.86 -15.48
N GLU A 20 6.78 20.80 -16.09
CA GLU A 20 6.49 21.25 -17.45
C GLU A 20 7.04 20.30 -18.53
N HIS A 21 7.79 19.25 -18.15
CA HIS A 21 8.35 18.24 -19.06
C HIS A 21 9.21 18.82 -20.19
N LYS A 22 9.81 19.99 -19.92
CA LYS A 22 10.69 20.74 -20.82
C LYS A 22 12.15 20.34 -20.68
N GLY A 23 12.93 20.71 -21.69
CA GLY A 23 14.39 20.65 -21.68
C GLY A 23 14.99 19.27 -21.89
N ASN A 24 16.32 19.27 -21.98
CA ASN A 24 17.19 18.11 -22.05
C ASN A 24 18.27 18.27 -20.97
N PHE A 25 18.09 17.58 -19.85
CA PHE A 25 18.94 17.69 -18.69
C PHE A 25 20.35 17.13 -18.93
N ALA A 26 20.49 16.10 -19.77
CA ALA A 26 21.81 15.61 -20.18
C ALA A 26 22.59 16.67 -20.96
N ALA A 27 21.93 17.39 -21.87
CA ALA A 27 22.55 18.49 -22.61
C ALA A 27 22.88 19.68 -21.69
N ALA A 28 21.94 20.07 -20.82
CA ALA A 28 22.15 21.12 -19.83
C ALA A 28 23.32 20.78 -18.89
N ARG A 29 23.44 19.52 -18.49
CA ARG A 29 24.55 19.02 -17.66
C ARG A 29 25.90 19.23 -18.31
N LEU A 30 26.03 18.77 -19.55
CA LEU A 30 27.28 18.91 -20.32
C LEU A 30 27.68 20.38 -20.48
N LEU A 31 26.69 21.27 -20.69
CA LEU A 31 26.93 22.70 -20.80
C LEU A 31 27.37 23.31 -19.47
N ALA A 32 26.73 22.97 -18.36
CA ALA A 32 27.11 23.45 -17.03
C ALA A 32 28.52 22.97 -16.63
N ASP A 33 28.85 21.70 -16.87
CA ASP A 33 30.18 21.16 -16.59
C ASP A 33 31.26 21.82 -17.46
N SER A 34 30.95 22.10 -18.74
CA SER A 34 31.84 22.84 -19.64
C SER A 34 32.04 24.29 -19.19
N ALA A 35 30.96 24.97 -18.80
CA ALA A 35 31.00 26.34 -18.28
C ALA A 35 31.86 26.43 -17.02
N LEU A 36 31.73 25.46 -16.10
CA LEU A 36 32.54 25.41 -14.89
C LEU A 36 34.04 25.19 -15.18
N ALA A 37 34.37 24.32 -16.14
CA ALA A 37 35.75 24.10 -16.55
C ALA A 37 36.37 25.36 -17.18
N GLU A 38 35.62 26.06 -18.05
CA GLU A 38 36.06 27.33 -18.65
C GLU A 38 36.20 28.46 -17.62
N ALA A 39 35.23 28.59 -16.70
CA ALA A 39 35.24 29.62 -15.66
C ALA A 39 36.43 29.46 -14.71
N ARG A 40 36.76 28.20 -14.34
CA ARG A 40 37.95 27.92 -13.53
C ARG A 40 39.24 28.28 -14.26
N ALA A 41 39.29 28.13 -15.58
CA ALA A 41 40.45 28.50 -16.38
C ALA A 41 40.58 30.02 -16.54
N SER A 42 39.47 30.76 -16.61
CA SER A 42 39.48 32.24 -16.70
C SER A 42 39.76 32.91 -15.34
N ASN A 43 39.59 32.19 -14.23
CA ASN A 43 39.80 32.65 -12.86
C ASN A 43 38.96 33.91 -12.50
N VAL A 44 37.77 34.00 -13.09
CA VAL A 44 36.76 35.04 -12.80
C VAL A 44 35.75 34.47 -11.80
N SER A 45 35.75 34.99 -10.57
CA SER A 45 34.91 34.46 -9.48
C SER A 45 33.41 34.41 -9.83
N ASP A 46 32.88 35.46 -10.44
CA ASP A 46 31.45 35.54 -10.77
C ASP A 46 31.04 34.46 -11.78
N ASP A 47 31.85 34.26 -12.82
CA ASP A 47 31.65 33.21 -13.82
C ASP A 47 31.70 31.81 -13.19
N VAL A 48 32.60 31.59 -12.22
CA VAL A 48 32.70 30.31 -11.50
C VAL A 48 31.48 30.08 -10.63
N ALA A 49 30.99 31.12 -9.96
CA ALA A 49 29.79 31.06 -9.13
C ALA A 49 28.53 30.77 -9.96
N ASP A 50 28.36 31.41 -11.12
CA ASP A 50 27.26 31.15 -12.05
C ASP A 50 27.29 29.69 -12.54
N ALA A 51 28.46 29.18 -12.93
CA ALA A 51 28.58 27.80 -13.38
C ALA A 51 28.27 26.77 -12.27
N PHE A 52 28.59 27.09 -11.00
CA PHE A 52 28.18 26.26 -9.86
C PHE A 52 26.67 26.29 -9.62
N LEU A 53 26.02 27.45 -9.77
CA LEU A 53 24.56 27.57 -9.71
C LEU A 53 23.90 26.72 -10.80
N GLU A 54 24.29 26.91 -12.07
CA GLU A 54 23.76 26.16 -13.21
C GLU A 54 23.91 24.63 -13.02
N ARG A 55 25.08 24.19 -12.55
CA ARG A 55 25.32 22.77 -12.25
C ARG A 55 24.44 22.26 -11.11
N GLY A 56 24.25 23.06 -10.07
CA GLY A 56 23.37 22.75 -8.95
C GLY A 56 21.91 22.60 -9.39
N VAL A 57 21.41 23.51 -10.23
CA VAL A 57 20.05 23.45 -10.79
C VAL A 57 19.83 22.18 -11.61
N VAL A 58 20.77 21.82 -12.47
CA VAL A 58 20.64 20.58 -13.26
C VAL A 58 20.65 19.34 -12.36
N HIS A 59 21.52 19.27 -11.35
CA HIS A 59 21.48 18.18 -10.39
C HIS A 59 20.12 18.06 -9.67
N ILE A 60 19.49 19.18 -9.31
CA ILE A 60 18.13 19.19 -8.73
C ILE A 60 17.12 18.60 -9.71
N LEU A 61 17.14 19.05 -10.97
CA LEU A 61 16.24 18.56 -12.02
C LEU A 61 16.43 17.08 -12.33
N GLN A 62 17.67 16.58 -12.20
CA GLN A 62 18.03 15.16 -12.32
C GLN A 62 17.74 14.36 -11.04
N CYS A 63 17.22 15.00 -9.98
CA CYS A 63 16.95 14.37 -8.69
C CYS A 63 18.20 13.79 -8.01
N GLU A 64 19.32 14.52 -8.07
CA GLU A 64 20.62 14.24 -7.44
C GLU A 64 20.96 15.29 -6.36
N PRO A 65 20.16 15.39 -5.29
CA PRO A 65 20.21 16.53 -4.38
C PRO A 65 21.51 16.64 -3.58
N ALA A 66 22.21 15.54 -3.31
CA ALA A 66 23.51 15.59 -2.63
C ALA A 66 24.55 16.33 -3.51
N ALA A 67 24.62 15.98 -4.80
CA ALA A 67 25.53 16.60 -5.75
C ALA A 67 25.12 18.05 -6.08
N ALA A 68 23.82 18.35 -6.04
CA ALA A 68 23.32 19.73 -6.10
C ALA A 68 23.85 20.56 -4.93
N VAL A 69 23.62 20.11 -3.70
CA VAL A 69 24.06 20.81 -2.49
C VAL A 69 25.58 21.02 -2.48
N ASP A 70 26.36 20.02 -2.86
CA ASP A 70 27.81 20.14 -2.94
C ASP A 70 28.26 21.18 -3.98
N SER A 71 27.56 21.29 -5.10
CA SER A 71 27.83 22.34 -6.10
C SER A 71 27.44 23.73 -5.59
N LEU A 72 26.29 23.86 -4.93
CA LEU A 72 25.73 25.13 -4.48
C LEU A 72 26.49 25.72 -3.28
N LYS A 73 27.06 24.87 -2.40
CA LYS A 73 27.92 25.33 -1.29
C LYS A 73 29.13 26.13 -1.77
N GLU A 74 29.70 25.77 -2.91
CA GLU A 74 30.89 26.44 -3.46
C GLU A 74 30.62 27.89 -3.85
N VAL A 75 29.38 28.24 -4.22
CA VAL A 75 28.99 29.61 -4.61
C VAL A 75 29.36 30.63 -3.53
N GLY A 76 29.00 30.35 -2.26
CA GLY A 76 29.30 31.24 -1.15
C GLY A 76 30.80 31.38 -0.82
N THR A 77 31.61 30.42 -1.25
CA THR A 77 33.08 30.46 -1.07
C THR A 77 33.75 31.33 -2.13
N VAL A 78 33.23 31.28 -3.36
CA VAL A 78 33.79 31.98 -4.52
C VAL A 78 33.39 33.45 -4.53
N VAL A 79 32.15 33.76 -4.13
CA VAL A 79 31.58 35.12 -4.08
C VAL A 79 31.01 35.45 -2.69
N PRO A 80 31.84 35.61 -1.64
CA PRO A 80 31.37 35.73 -0.26
C PRO A 80 30.52 36.99 0.01
N SER A 81 30.69 38.04 -0.80
CA SER A 81 30.02 39.33 -0.66
C SER A 81 28.81 39.51 -1.59
N ASP A 82 28.52 38.56 -2.48
CA ASP A 82 27.40 38.65 -3.43
C ASP A 82 26.13 38.06 -2.82
N ALA A 83 25.21 38.91 -2.40
CA ALA A 83 23.98 38.47 -1.75
C ALA A 83 23.04 37.72 -2.69
N GLU A 84 22.98 38.09 -3.98
CA GLU A 84 22.03 37.55 -4.96
C GLU A 84 22.39 36.10 -5.31
N ARG A 85 23.66 35.83 -5.63
CA ARG A 85 24.12 34.45 -5.89
C ARG A 85 24.03 33.57 -4.65
N LYS A 86 24.32 34.13 -3.47
CA LYS A 86 24.22 33.39 -2.20
C LYS A 86 22.79 33.05 -1.81
N VAL A 87 21.81 33.93 -2.08
CA VAL A 87 20.41 33.62 -1.80
C VAL A 87 19.87 32.57 -2.75
N LEU A 88 20.24 32.59 -4.04
CA LEU A 88 19.88 31.55 -4.99
C LEU A 88 20.46 30.20 -4.58
N ALA A 89 21.76 30.17 -4.24
CA ALA A 89 22.41 28.96 -3.78
C ALA A 89 21.74 28.37 -2.52
N ALA A 90 21.34 29.23 -1.57
CA ALA A 90 20.62 28.81 -0.37
C ALA A 90 19.20 28.29 -0.70
N ALA A 91 18.45 28.99 -1.55
CA ALA A 91 17.10 28.60 -1.98
C ALA A 91 17.12 27.22 -2.65
N TYR A 92 17.99 27.02 -3.63
CA TYR A 92 18.15 25.73 -4.30
C TYR A 92 18.69 24.64 -3.37
N SER A 93 19.59 24.96 -2.44
CA SER A 93 20.08 23.97 -1.46
C SER A 93 18.95 23.50 -0.52
N GLY A 94 18.10 24.43 -0.08
CA GLY A 94 16.91 24.11 0.72
C GLY A 94 15.90 23.27 -0.07
N TYR A 95 15.70 23.58 -1.36
CA TYR A 95 14.84 22.80 -2.24
C TYR A 95 15.39 21.39 -2.50
N ALA A 96 16.70 21.25 -2.77
CA ALA A 96 17.37 19.97 -2.92
C ALA A 96 17.21 19.09 -1.65
N ALA A 97 17.37 19.67 -0.46
CA ALA A 97 17.14 18.96 0.80
C ALA A 97 15.69 18.48 0.94
N ASN A 98 14.71 19.29 0.53
CA ASN A 98 13.31 18.86 0.46
C ASN A 98 13.11 17.73 -0.56
N LEU A 99 13.68 17.81 -1.76
CA LEU A 99 13.53 16.74 -2.75
C LEU A 99 14.17 15.42 -2.30
N GLN A 100 15.24 15.47 -1.50
CA GLN A 100 15.89 14.26 -0.98
C GLN A 100 14.98 13.44 -0.07
N LEU A 101 14.20 14.12 0.78
CA LEU A 101 13.46 13.47 1.86
C LEU A 101 11.95 13.70 1.79
N ASN A 102 11.43 14.55 0.90
CA ASN A 102 10.06 15.03 0.94
C ASN A 102 9.40 15.13 -0.44
N LEU A 103 9.73 14.23 -1.35
CA LEU A 103 9.11 14.09 -2.67
C LEU A 103 8.69 12.63 -2.92
N PHE A 104 7.41 12.41 -3.24
CA PHE A 104 6.90 11.15 -3.77
C PHE A 104 6.64 11.23 -5.29
N PRO A 105 6.50 10.08 -5.99
CA PRO A 105 6.28 10.06 -7.44
C PRO A 105 4.93 10.61 -7.93
N ASP A 106 3.99 10.90 -7.03
CA ASP A 106 2.78 11.68 -7.34
C ASP A 106 3.01 13.19 -7.29
N GLU A 107 4.27 13.63 -7.16
CA GLU A 107 4.68 15.02 -6.96
C GLU A 107 4.13 15.65 -5.67
N GLY A 108 3.70 14.82 -4.70
CA GLY A 108 3.32 15.22 -3.35
C GLY A 108 4.46 15.11 -2.35
N ALA A 109 4.31 15.78 -1.21
CA ALA A 109 5.23 15.64 -0.09
C ALA A 109 5.18 14.22 0.49
N ALA A 110 6.36 13.68 0.84
CA ALA A 110 6.49 12.35 1.41
C ALA A 110 5.90 12.28 2.83
N HIS A 111 5.59 11.06 3.25
CA HIS A 111 5.09 10.75 4.59
C HIS A 111 5.28 9.26 4.89
N GLY A 112 4.83 8.81 6.08
CA GLY A 112 5.00 7.44 6.54
C GLY A 112 6.15 7.30 7.54
N ALA A 113 6.34 6.09 8.05
CA ALA A 113 7.19 5.87 9.22
C ALA A 113 8.68 6.14 8.96
N GLU A 114 9.18 5.80 7.76
CA GLU A 114 10.57 6.09 7.39
C GLU A 114 10.83 7.58 7.20
N TRP A 115 9.82 8.31 6.71
CA TRP A 115 9.87 9.75 6.55
C TRP A 115 9.89 10.44 7.92
N GLU A 116 8.97 10.07 8.81
CA GLU A 116 8.89 10.64 10.17
C GLU A 116 10.19 10.43 10.94
N ALA A 117 10.80 9.25 10.82
CA ALA A 117 12.08 8.94 11.44
C ALA A 117 13.24 9.81 10.93
N ARG A 118 13.13 10.39 9.73
CA ARG A 118 14.13 11.27 9.08
C ARG A 118 13.76 12.74 9.09
N LEU A 119 12.62 13.11 9.69
CA LEU A 119 12.21 14.51 9.81
C LEU A 119 13.29 15.38 10.47
N PRO A 120 14.01 14.94 11.53
CA PRO A 120 15.13 15.71 12.07
C PRO A 120 16.24 15.98 11.05
N ASP A 121 16.56 15.02 10.18
CA ASP A 121 17.59 15.17 9.15
C ASP A 121 17.17 16.19 8.08
N LEU A 122 15.88 16.21 7.71
CA LEU A 122 15.31 17.24 6.84
C LEU A 122 15.41 18.63 7.50
N MET A 123 15.02 18.75 8.77
CA MET A 123 15.11 20.03 9.49
C MET A 123 16.56 20.53 9.61
N ASN A 124 17.51 19.63 9.88
CA ASN A 124 18.92 19.97 10.01
C ASN A 124 19.58 20.36 8.67
N SER A 125 19.06 19.84 7.55
CA SER A 125 19.60 20.14 6.21
C SER A 125 18.93 21.35 5.55
N ALA A 126 17.60 21.45 5.60
CA ALA A 126 16.84 22.54 4.98
C ALA A 126 16.71 23.79 5.88
N GLY A 127 16.62 23.62 7.20
CA GLY A 127 16.40 24.72 8.15
C GLY A 127 17.43 25.86 8.05
N PRO A 128 18.75 25.56 8.10
CA PRO A 128 19.78 26.59 7.96
C PRO A 128 19.69 27.34 6.62
N GLN A 129 19.27 26.66 5.55
CA GLN A 129 19.12 27.28 4.24
C GLN A 129 17.92 28.23 4.21
N HIS A 130 16.79 27.86 4.80
CA HIS A 130 15.63 28.75 4.93
C HIS A 130 15.95 30.01 5.76
N GLU A 131 16.73 29.88 6.83
CA GLU A 131 17.19 31.02 7.62
C GLU A 131 18.11 31.94 6.80
N GLN A 132 19.04 31.35 6.04
CA GLN A 132 19.94 32.09 5.16
C GLN A 132 19.16 32.83 4.06
N VAL A 133 18.15 32.20 3.45
CA VAL A 133 17.27 32.85 2.47
C VAL A 133 16.56 34.05 3.10
N ARG A 134 15.93 33.87 4.28
CA ARG A 134 15.21 34.95 4.97
C ARG A 134 16.10 36.16 5.27
N HIS A 135 17.37 35.94 5.59
CA HIS A 135 18.32 37.02 5.86
C HIS A 135 18.82 37.70 4.57
N LEU A 136 19.12 36.94 3.53
CA LEU A 136 19.73 37.47 2.30
C LEU A 136 18.71 38.06 1.32
N VAL A 137 17.46 37.58 1.31
CA VAL A 137 16.43 38.04 0.36
C VAL A 137 16.15 39.54 0.48
N GLN A 138 16.33 40.11 1.67
CA GLN A 138 16.18 41.55 1.92
C GLN A 138 17.25 42.41 1.22
N GLN A 139 18.31 41.78 0.73
CA GLN A 139 19.44 42.43 0.05
C GLN A 139 19.38 42.23 -1.48
N VAL A 140 18.40 41.49 -1.98
CA VAL A 140 18.21 41.24 -3.42
C VAL A 140 17.62 42.49 -4.06
N THR A 141 18.23 42.92 -5.16
CA THR A 141 17.78 44.10 -5.91
C THR A 141 17.21 43.74 -7.27
N GLU A 142 17.70 42.66 -7.88
CA GLU A 142 17.23 42.19 -9.18
C GLU A 142 15.86 41.47 -9.08
N PRO A 143 14.81 41.97 -9.76
CA PRO A 143 13.47 41.38 -9.69
C PRO A 143 13.42 39.91 -10.11
N ALA A 144 14.18 39.54 -11.15
CA ALA A 144 14.23 38.15 -11.63
C ALA A 144 14.77 37.19 -10.56
N VAL A 145 15.81 37.60 -9.83
CA VAL A 145 16.38 36.82 -8.72
C VAL A 145 15.35 36.67 -7.59
N ALA A 146 14.64 37.75 -7.25
CA ALA A 146 13.60 37.70 -6.21
C ALA A 146 12.44 36.76 -6.59
N VAL A 147 12.00 36.77 -7.85
CA VAL A 147 10.96 35.85 -8.36
C VAL A 147 11.46 34.40 -8.30
N GLU A 148 12.67 34.13 -8.76
CA GLU A 148 13.24 32.77 -8.76
C GLU A 148 13.43 32.22 -7.34
N VAL A 149 13.93 33.04 -6.41
CA VAL A 149 14.04 32.66 -4.99
C VAL A 149 12.66 32.33 -4.41
N GLY A 150 11.64 33.16 -4.65
CA GLY A 150 10.28 32.89 -4.16
C GLY A 150 9.67 31.63 -4.80
N LEU A 151 9.90 31.41 -6.10
CA LEU A 151 9.46 30.20 -6.80
C LEU A 151 10.02 28.95 -6.13
N VAL A 152 11.33 28.91 -5.90
CA VAL A 152 12.03 27.70 -5.40
C VAL A 152 11.83 27.49 -3.90
N SER A 153 11.95 28.55 -3.10
CA SER A 153 11.93 28.45 -1.63
C SER A 153 10.55 28.57 -1.00
N GLU A 154 9.55 29.07 -1.73
CA GLU A 154 8.18 29.19 -1.23
C GLU A 154 7.20 28.38 -2.09
N PHE A 155 7.07 28.72 -3.39
CA PHE A 155 5.99 28.15 -4.20
C PHE A 155 6.12 26.64 -4.41
N LEU A 156 7.26 26.16 -4.94
CA LEU A 156 7.44 24.73 -5.24
C LEU A 156 7.36 23.86 -3.97
N ILE A 157 7.96 24.31 -2.87
CA ILE A 157 7.89 23.58 -1.58
C ILE A 157 6.45 23.55 -1.05
N ASN A 158 5.73 24.67 -1.09
CA ASN A 158 4.34 24.73 -0.60
C ASN A 158 3.38 23.89 -1.45
N VAL A 159 3.58 23.81 -2.77
CA VAL A 159 2.78 22.94 -3.65
C VAL A 159 2.93 21.47 -3.26
N LEU A 160 4.15 20.99 -2.98
CA LEU A 160 4.37 19.60 -2.52
C LEU A 160 3.54 19.31 -1.25
N GLN A 161 3.59 20.22 -0.27
CA GLN A 161 2.87 20.06 0.99
C GLN A 161 1.34 20.14 0.81
N ALA A 162 0.88 21.06 -0.04
CA ALA A 162 -0.54 21.22 -0.37
C ALA A 162 -1.09 19.96 -1.06
N ARG A 163 -0.34 19.39 -2.02
CA ARG A 163 -0.71 18.12 -2.68
C ARG A 163 -0.88 17.00 -1.66
N ARG A 164 0.06 16.83 -0.73
CA ARG A 164 -0.06 15.83 0.36
C ARG A 164 -1.31 16.07 1.22
N ALA A 165 -1.54 17.31 1.65
CA ALA A 165 -2.65 17.65 2.54
C ALA A 165 -4.03 17.44 1.90
N LEU A 166 -4.12 17.60 0.56
CA LEU A 166 -5.35 17.47 -0.21
C LEU A 166 -5.57 16.08 -0.81
N SER A 167 -4.53 15.27 -0.95
CA SER A 167 -4.64 13.89 -1.44
C SER A 167 -5.21 12.93 -0.40
N SER A 168 -6.13 13.37 0.47
CA SER A 168 -6.67 12.54 1.56
C SER A 168 -7.50 11.34 1.06
N TYR A 169 -7.60 11.09 -0.25
CA TYR A 169 -8.31 9.95 -0.86
C TYR A 169 -9.72 9.74 -0.28
N GLY A 170 -10.46 10.83 -0.07
CA GLY A 170 -11.86 10.79 0.35
C GLY A 170 -12.11 10.72 1.86
N THR A 171 -11.10 10.96 2.70
CA THR A 171 -11.21 10.67 4.15
C THR A 171 -11.55 11.85 5.05
N SER A 172 -11.51 13.07 4.50
CA SER A 172 -11.91 14.30 5.21
C SER A 172 -13.30 14.73 4.77
N SER A 173 -14.08 15.37 5.64
CA SER A 173 -15.41 15.90 5.27
C SER A 173 -15.30 17.00 4.21
N GLU A 174 -16.36 17.25 3.44
CA GLU A 174 -16.37 18.33 2.42
C GLU A 174 -15.93 19.69 2.99
N PRO A 175 -16.43 20.16 4.16
CA PRO A 175 -15.99 21.45 4.73
C PRO A 175 -14.50 21.48 5.10
N GLU A 176 -13.95 20.36 5.61
CA GLU A 176 -12.53 20.27 5.94
C GLU A 176 -11.65 20.29 4.68
N ARG A 177 -12.08 19.60 3.61
CA ARG A 177 -11.39 19.64 2.31
C ARG A 177 -11.38 21.06 1.76
N GLN A 178 -12.53 21.73 1.72
CA GLN A 178 -12.64 23.12 1.28
C GLN A 178 -11.79 24.07 2.12
N ALA A 179 -11.74 23.90 3.44
CA ALA A 179 -10.90 24.74 4.31
C ALA A 179 -9.41 24.55 4.02
N ARG A 180 -8.95 23.30 3.83
CA ARG A 180 -7.56 23.01 3.44
C ARG A 180 -7.23 23.54 2.05
N LEU A 181 -8.14 23.42 1.09
CA LEU A 181 -7.97 23.96 -0.26
C LEU A 181 -7.86 25.48 -0.22
N ALA A 182 -8.75 26.16 0.49
CA ALA A 182 -8.71 27.61 0.63
C ALA A 182 -7.40 28.09 1.27
N PHE A 183 -6.91 27.39 2.31
CA PHE A 183 -5.62 27.67 2.92
C PHE A 183 -4.47 27.51 1.91
N ALA A 184 -4.44 26.39 1.17
CA ALA A 184 -3.41 26.13 0.16
C ALA A 184 -3.41 27.18 -0.96
N LEU A 185 -4.57 27.50 -1.53
CA LEU A 185 -4.71 28.51 -2.59
C LEU A 185 -4.33 29.91 -2.09
N THR A 186 -4.60 30.23 -0.81
CA THR A 186 -4.17 31.51 -0.21
C THR A 186 -2.64 31.61 -0.13
N ALA A 187 -1.98 30.52 0.27
CA ALA A 187 -0.52 30.46 0.31
C ALA A 187 0.10 30.64 -1.10
N LEU A 188 -0.46 29.97 -2.12
CA LEU A 188 -0.01 30.14 -3.51
C LEU A 188 -0.32 31.53 -4.08
N GLY A 189 -1.48 32.11 -3.72
CA GLY A 189 -1.90 33.46 -4.14
C GLY A 189 -1.00 34.57 -3.60
N SER A 190 -0.35 34.36 -2.45
CA SER A 190 0.62 35.32 -1.90
C SER A 190 1.85 35.45 -2.80
N PHE A 191 2.38 34.32 -3.30
CA PHE A 191 3.46 34.32 -4.28
C PHE A 191 3.00 34.89 -5.63
N TRP A 192 1.73 34.66 -6.03
CA TRP A 192 1.18 35.22 -7.28
C TRP A 192 1.28 36.74 -7.29
N SER A 193 0.78 37.40 -6.24
CA SER A 193 0.83 38.86 -6.13
C SER A 193 2.26 39.39 -6.12
N GLN A 194 3.19 38.66 -5.50
CA GLN A 194 4.60 39.02 -5.53
C GLN A 194 5.18 38.93 -6.94
N ALA A 195 4.98 37.81 -7.64
CA ALA A 195 5.46 37.60 -9.00
C ALA A 195 4.88 38.63 -9.98
N GLU A 196 3.61 39.00 -9.82
CA GLU A 196 2.96 40.06 -10.61
C GLU A 196 3.58 41.44 -10.36
N SER A 197 3.84 41.79 -9.10
CA SER A 197 4.49 43.05 -8.74
C SER A 197 5.92 43.17 -9.26
N LEU A 198 6.58 42.03 -9.52
CA LEU A 198 7.93 41.93 -10.05
C LEU A 198 7.95 41.68 -11.57
N HIS A 199 6.79 41.73 -12.24
CA HIS A 199 6.65 41.53 -13.68
C HIS A 199 7.22 40.20 -14.20
N ALA A 200 6.95 39.10 -13.48
CA ALA A 200 7.38 37.77 -13.89
C ALA A 200 6.83 37.36 -15.27
N GLU A 201 7.49 36.38 -15.89
CA GLU A 201 7.13 35.88 -17.22
C GLU A 201 5.74 35.22 -17.25
N PRO A 202 4.97 35.34 -18.36
CA PRO A 202 3.61 34.79 -18.46
C PRO A 202 3.50 33.28 -18.20
N GLN A 203 4.54 32.52 -18.55
CA GLN A 203 4.60 31.06 -18.41
C GLN A 203 4.61 30.64 -16.93
N LEU A 204 5.25 31.40 -16.05
CA LEU A 204 5.26 31.11 -14.62
C LEU A 204 3.83 31.07 -14.07
N PHE A 205 3.01 32.05 -14.44
CA PHE A 205 1.64 32.08 -13.98
C PHE A 205 0.76 31.00 -14.62
N ALA A 206 1.07 30.57 -15.85
CA ALA A 206 0.40 29.41 -16.45
C ALA A 206 0.69 28.14 -15.63
N TYR A 207 1.94 27.97 -15.18
CA TYR A 207 2.29 26.89 -14.25
C TYR A 207 1.57 27.02 -12.90
N MET A 208 1.48 28.22 -12.34
CA MET A 208 0.77 28.43 -11.07
C MET A 208 -0.72 28.08 -11.18
N MET A 209 -1.34 28.35 -12.32
CA MET A 209 -2.72 27.92 -12.62
C MET A 209 -2.81 26.40 -12.75
N LEU A 210 -1.87 25.75 -13.44
CA LEU A 210 -1.80 24.28 -13.54
C LEU A 210 -1.65 23.62 -12.16
N ALA A 211 -0.76 24.14 -11.30
CA ALA A 211 -0.60 23.65 -9.94
C ALA A 211 -1.87 23.84 -9.10
N SER A 212 -2.52 25.00 -9.22
CA SER A 212 -3.79 25.27 -8.53
C SER A 212 -4.91 24.35 -9.02
N ALA A 213 -4.95 24.03 -10.31
CA ALA A 213 -5.89 23.08 -10.90
C ALA A 213 -5.72 21.68 -10.31
N ASP A 214 -4.48 21.20 -10.14
CA ASP A 214 -4.16 19.94 -9.48
C ASP A 214 -4.62 19.93 -8.00
N LEU A 215 -4.44 21.04 -7.26
CA LEU A 215 -4.93 21.15 -5.88
C LEU A 215 -6.46 21.07 -5.80
N CYS A 216 -7.18 21.81 -6.66
CA CYS A 216 -8.64 21.73 -6.76
C CYS A 216 -9.09 20.29 -7.07
N ARG A 217 -8.40 19.63 -8.02
CA ARG A 217 -8.71 18.25 -8.41
C ARG A 217 -8.54 17.26 -7.26
N ARG A 218 -7.47 17.38 -6.49
CA ARG A 218 -7.21 16.53 -5.30
C ARG A 218 -8.21 16.77 -4.18
N SER A 219 -8.71 18.00 -4.05
CA SER A 219 -9.75 18.36 -3.08
C SER A 219 -11.17 17.90 -3.47
N GLY A 220 -11.38 17.44 -4.71
CA GLY A 220 -12.69 17.04 -5.23
C GLY A 220 -13.46 18.13 -6.00
N GLU A 221 -12.87 19.33 -6.16
CA GLU A 221 -13.48 20.48 -6.84
C GLU A 221 -13.26 20.41 -8.36
N GLY A 222 -13.91 19.43 -9.01
CA GLY A 222 -13.67 19.06 -10.40
C GLY A 222 -13.91 20.18 -11.43
N ASP A 223 -15.00 20.93 -11.29
CA ASP A 223 -15.33 22.02 -12.24
C ASP A 223 -14.31 23.16 -12.16
N GLN A 224 -13.95 23.57 -10.93
CA GLN A 224 -12.92 24.60 -10.71
C GLN A 224 -11.55 24.14 -11.22
N ALA A 225 -11.21 22.86 -11.03
CA ALA A 225 -9.97 22.30 -11.55
C ALA A 225 -9.91 22.35 -13.08
N LEU A 226 -11.00 22.01 -13.77
CA LEU A 226 -11.07 22.07 -15.23
C LEU A 226 -10.98 23.52 -15.76
N GLU A 227 -11.64 24.46 -15.10
CA GLU A 227 -11.54 25.89 -15.46
C GLU A 227 -10.11 26.40 -15.33
N LEU A 228 -9.43 26.12 -14.21
CA LEU A 228 -8.04 26.53 -14.01
C LEU A 228 -7.08 25.86 -15.00
N LEU A 229 -7.31 24.58 -15.34
CA LEU A 229 -6.51 23.86 -16.32
C LEU A 229 -6.65 24.45 -17.73
N GLU A 230 -7.87 24.83 -18.13
CA GLU A 230 -8.12 25.48 -19.41
C GLU A 230 -7.46 26.88 -19.46
N ASN A 231 -7.54 27.64 -18.37
CA ASN A 231 -6.87 28.94 -18.26
C ASN A 231 -5.34 28.80 -18.35
N ALA A 232 -4.76 27.79 -17.70
CA ALA A 232 -3.33 27.47 -17.83
C ALA A 232 -2.97 27.13 -19.28
N TYR A 233 -3.77 26.28 -19.94
CA TYR A 233 -3.57 25.88 -21.33
C TYR A 233 -3.56 27.08 -22.27
N GLN A 234 -4.56 27.97 -22.17
CA GLN A 234 -4.64 29.17 -23.01
C GLN A 234 -3.46 30.10 -22.77
N ARG A 235 -3.02 30.26 -21.52
CA ARG A 235 -1.89 31.15 -21.20
C ARG A 235 -0.55 30.62 -21.72
N TYR A 236 -0.31 29.31 -21.65
CA TYR A 236 0.83 28.69 -22.33
C TYR A 236 0.76 28.88 -23.85
N ARG A 237 -0.44 28.72 -24.42
CA ARG A 237 -0.65 28.88 -25.86
C ARG A 237 -0.39 30.31 -26.33
N ASP A 238 -0.90 31.30 -25.61
CA ASP A 238 -0.73 32.72 -25.91
C ASP A 238 0.73 33.18 -25.79
N SER A 239 1.50 32.53 -24.91
CA SER A 239 2.95 32.77 -24.76
C SER A 239 3.81 31.97 -25.75
N GLY A 240 3.19 31.16 -26.62
CA GLY A 240 3.89 30.33 -27.60
C GLY A 240 4.59 29.10 -27.01
N ASP A 241 4.31 28.76 -25.76
CA ASP A 241 4.90 27.63 -25.05
C ASP A 241 4.11 26.35 -25.28
N LEU A 242 4.39 25.71 -26.42
CA LEU A 242 3.69 24.49 -26.82
C LEU A 242 3.95 23.30 -25.88
N ALA A 243 5.10 23.25 -25.20
CA ALA A 243 5.39 22.20 -24.22
C ALA A 243 4.54 22.36 -22.95
N GLY A 244 4.35 23.60 -22.47
CA GLY A 244 3.40 23.91 -21.41
C GLY A 244 1.95 23.55 -21.80
N SER A 245 1.51 23.93 -23.01
CA SER A 245 0.19 23.55 -23.52
C SER A 245 0.00 22.03 -23.62
N ALA A 246 1.03 21.30 -24.07
CA ALA A 246 1.03 19.84 -24.12
C ALA A 246 0.91 19.23 -22.72
N THR A 247 1.59 19.80 -21.73
CA THR A 247 1.50 19.37 -20.33
C THR A 247 0.08 19.50 -19.80
N CYS A 248 -0.63 20.60 -20.07
CA CYS A 248 -2.04 20.74 -19.67
C CYS A 248 -2.95 19.68 -20.29
N LEU A 249 -2.76 19.36 -21.57
CA LEU A 249 -3.51 18.29 -22.25
C LEU A 249 -3.19 16.92 -21.66
N MET A 250 -1.92 16.65 -21.40
CA MET A 250 -1.49 15.42 -20.75
C MET A 250 -2.10 15.29 -19.35
N THR A 251 -2.10 16.35 -18.53
CA THR A 251 -2.77 16.38 -17.22
C THR A 251 -4.27 16.11 -17.33
N ARG A 252 -4.95 16.67 -18.34
CA ARG A 252 -6.35 16.37 -18.61
C ARG A 252 -6.58 14.89 -18.91
N GLY A 253 -5.70 14.29 -19.71
CA GLY A 253 -5.71 12.85 -19.99
C GLY A 253 -5.47 12.01 -18.73
N ASP A 254 -4.55 12.43 -17.87
CA ASP A 254 -4.24 11.77 -16.59
C ASP A 254 -5.48 11.72 -15.68
N TRP A 255 -6.26 12.80 -15.61
CA TRP A 255 -7.50 12.85 -14.82
C TRP A 255 -8.60 11.92 -15.36
N CYS A 256 -8.59 11.61 -16.66
CA CYS A 256 -9.49 10.64 -17.29
C CYS A 256 -9.01 9.20 -17.07
N ALA A 257 -7.70 8.94 -17.13
CA ALA A 257 -7.12 7.60 -17.03
C ALA A 257 -6.99 7.10 -15.59
N ALA A 258 -6.59 7.98 -14.67
CA ALA A 258 -6.31 7.67 -13.28
C ALA A 258 -6.99 8.69 -12.34
N PRO A 259 -8.32 8.60 -12.18
CA PRO A 259 -9.09 9.62 -11.49
C PRO A 259 -8.82 9.73 -9.98
N LEU A 260 -8.19 8.72 -9.37
CA LEU A 260 -7.80 8.74 -7.95
C LEU A 260 -6.44 9.40 -7.72
N SER A 261 -5.46 9.10 -8.57
CA SER A 261 -4.09 9.60 -8.44
C SER A 261 -3.48 10.01 -9.79
N THR A 262 -2.61 9.18 -10.36
CA THR A 262 -1.87 9.45 -11.60
C THR A 262 -1.54 8.15 -12.33
N PRO A 263 -1.44 8.16 -13.68
CA PRO A 263 -0.94 7.02 -14.45
C PRO A 263 0.48 6.59 -14.05
N LEU A 264 1.30 7.49 -13.50
CA LEU A 264 2.65 7.16 -13.03
C LEU A 264 2.63 6.16 -11.86
N LEU A 265 1.51 6.07 -11.15
CA LEU A 265 1.30 5.19 -10.01
C LEU A 265 0.21 4.16 -10.27
N TRP A 266 -0.18 3.98 -11.53
CA TRP A 266 -1.24 3.05 -11.93
C TRP A 266 -2.56 3.26 -11.17
N ASN A 267 -2.91 4.53 -10.90
CA ASN A 267 -4.08 4.94 -10.14
C ASN A 267 -4.09 4.46 -8.66
N HIS A 268 -2.94 4.03 -8.11
CA HIS A 268 -2.82 3.70 -6.70
C HIS A 268 -2.63 4.93 -5.82
N ALA A 269 -3.14 4.86 -4.60
CA ALA A 269 -2.93 5.85 -3.55
C ALA A 269 -1.53 5.68 -2.95
N MET A 270 -0.78 6.78 -2.86
CA MET A 270 0.52 6.81 -2.17
C MET A 270 0.33 6.86 -0.67
N ARG A 271 -0.14 5.76 -0.07
CA ARG A 271 -0.31 5.65 1.38
C ARG A 271 0.25 4.35 1.95
N GLU A 272 0.91 4.49 3.10
CA GLU A 272 1.22 3.39 4.00
C GLU A 272 -0.03 3.05 4.82
N GLY A 273 -0.27 1.76 5.07
CA GLY A 273 -1.20 1.35 6.12
C GLY A 273 -0.52 1.36 7.49
N ALA A 274 -1.30 1.22 8.55
CA ALA A 274 -0.79 1.37 9.92
C ALA A 274 0.21 0.26 10.33
N ALA A 275 0.03 -0.96 9.80
CA ALA A 275 0.86 -2.13 10.12
C ALA A 275 1.17 -3.05 8.93
N GLU A 276 0.45 -2.86 7.82
CA GLU A 276 0.42 -3.67 6.60
C GLU A 276 0.11 -2.75 5.42
N SER A 277 0.20 -3.23 4.19
CA SER A 277 -0.23 -2.46 3.02
C SER A 277 -1.77 -2.36 2.89
N GLU A 278 -2.55 -2.49 3.95
CA GLU A 278 -4.00 -2.35 3.91
C GLU A 278 -4.39 -0.88 4.11
N LEU A 279 -5.26 -0.37 3.23
CA LEU A 279 -5.91 0.93 3.39
C LEU A 279 -7.39 0.75 3.71
N PRO A 280 -8.07 1.80 4.22
CA PRO A 280 -9.51 1.77 4.41
C PRO A 280 -10.22 1.30 3.13
N TRP A 281 -11.25 0.47 3.28
CA TRP A 281 -11.93 -0.17 2.15
C TRP A 281 -12.47 0.83 1.11
N THR A 282 -12.83 2.06 1.53
CA THR A 282 -13.28 3.14 0.64
C THR A 282 -12.17 3.61 -0.30
N VAL A 283 -10.92 3.65 0.19
CA VAL A 283 -9.74 3.99 -0.59
C VAL A 283 -9.40 2.83 -1.53
N GLU A 284 -9.34 1.60 -1.03
CA GLU A 284 -9.05 0.41 -1.84
C GLU A 284 -10.12 0.19 -2.93
N ALA A 285 -11.39 0.43 -2.61
CA ALA A 285 -12.47 0.42 -3.60
C ALA A 285 -12.23 1.49 -4.69
N SER A 286 -11.78 2.68 -4.32
CA SER A 286 -11.46 3.74 -5.30
C SER A 286 -10.23 3.41 -6.16
N GLU A 287 -9.24 2.69 -5.61
CA GLU A 287 -8.07 2.21 -6.35
C GLU A 287 -8.45 1.08 -7.33
N PHE A 288 -9.32 0.16 -6.91
CA PHE A 288 -9.51 -1.13 -7.57
C PHE A 288 -10.82 -1.24 -8.36
N ALA A 289 -11.87 -0.50 -8.02
CA ALA A 289 -13.19 -0.57 -8.68
C ALA A 289 -13.20 0.09 -10.07
N GLY A 290 -12.10 -0.05 -10.82
CA GLY A 290 -11.89 0.53 -12.14
C GLY A 290 -13.06 0.21 -13.07
N SER A 291 -13.89 1.22 -13.35
CA SER A 291 -14.66 1.37 -14.60
C SER A 291 -15.62 2.56 -14.59
N ASN A 292 -16.21 2.97 -13.46
CA ASN A 292 -17.29 3.97 -13.52
C ASN A 292 -16.80 5.40 -13.85
N ASN A 293 -15.56 5.75 -13.52
CA ASN A 293 -15.01 7.11 -13.73
C ASN A 293 -13.76 7.16 -14.63
N ILE A 294 -13.31 6.02 -15.17
CA ILE A 294 -12.14 5.98 -16.07
C ILE A 294 -12.63 6.13 -17.51
N SER A 295 -12.16 7.15 -18.22
CA SER A 295 -12.41 7.34 -19.65
C SER A 295 -11.13 7.13 -20.46
N VAL A 296 -10.91 5.89 -20.91
CA VAL A 296 -9.74 5.53 -21.74
C VAL A 296 -9.74 6.29 -23.06
N ALA A 297 -10.91 6.46 -23.70
CA ALA A 297 -11.01 7.14 -24.99
C ALA A 297 -10.65 8.63 -24.87
N ASP A 298 -11.14 9.32 -23.84
CA ASP A 298 -10.80 10.73 -23.61
C ASP A 298 -9.33 10.89 -23.23
N ALA A 299 -8.79 9.98 -22.41
CA ALA A 299 -7.37 9.97 -22.09
C ALA A 299 -6.50 9.84 -23.37
N GLN A 300 -6.81 8.86 -24.23
CA GLN A 300 -6.11 8.67 -25.50
C GLN A 300 -6.17 9.90 -26.41
N SER A 301 -7.34 10.53 -26.52
CA SER A 301 -7.53 11.74 -27.33
C SER A 301 -6.64 12.90 -26.84
N ASN A 302 -6.65 13.14 -25.52
CA ASN A 302 -5.81 14.18 -24.91
C ASN A 302 -4.31 13.88 -25.05
N TYR A 303 -3.91 12.62 -24.85
CA TYR A 303 -2.51 12.20 -25.02
C TYR A 303 -2.04 12.35 -26.46
N ALA A 304 -2.86 12.02 -27.46
CA ALA A 304 -2.51 12.16 -28.86
C ALA A 304 -2.26 13.63 -29.25
N GLU A 305 -3.07 14.57 -28.75
CA GLU A 305 -2.87 16.00 -29.01
C GLU A 305 -1.66 16.56 -28.25
N ALA A 306 -1.45 16.13 -26.99
CA ALA A 306 -0.23 16.46 -26.24
C ALA A 306 1.03 15.97 -26.97
N GLU A 307 0.98 14.75 -27.51
CA GLU A 307 2.09 14.15 -28.26
C GLU A 307 2.42 14.95 -29.52
N ARG A 308 1.41 15.42 -30.24
CA ARG A 308 1.58 16.29 -31.42
C ARG A 308 2.37 17.54 -31.05
N LEU A 309 2.00 18.21 -29.96
CA LEU A 309 2.66 19.42 -29.48
C LEU A 309 4.10 19.16 -28.98
N PHE A 310 4.32 18.11 -28.18
CA PHE A 310 5.67 17.76 -27.73
C PHE A 310 6.61 17.40 -28.90
N ARG A 311 6.10 16.70 -29.93
CA ARG A 311 6.89 16.41 -31.15
C ARG A 311 7.27 17.69 -31.90
N GLU A 312 6.35 18.65 -31.98
CA GLU A 312 6.55 19.91 -32.70
C GLU A 312 7.74 20.71 -32.14
N VAL A 313 7.92 20.71 -30.81
CA VAL A 313 9.04 21.40 -30.13
C VAL A 313 10.20 20.47 -29.74
N GLY A 314 10.14 19.18 -30.11
CA GLY A 314 11.18 18.22 -29.77
C GLY A 314 11.37 17.98 -28.26
N ALA A 315 10.31 18.11 -27.46
CA ALA A 315 10.35 17.92 -26.01
C ALA A 315 10.44 16.43 -25.64
N ALA A 316 11.67 15.89 -25.64
CA ALA A 316 11.93 14.48 -25.38
C ALA A 316 11.36 13.99 -24.04
N ARG A 317 11.49 14.79 -22.96
CA ARG A 317 10.94 14.46 -21.64
C ARG A 317 9.41 14.30 -21.68
N GLY A 318 8.70 15.21 -22.35
CA GLY A 318 7.25 15.11 -22.55
C GLY A 318 6.83 13.87 -23.34
N LEU A 319 7.59 13.49 -24.37
CA LEU A 319 7.34 12.26 -25.13
C LEU A 319 7.56 11.00 -24.28
N GLY A 320 8.66 10.94 -23.51
CA GLY A 320 8.90 9.84 -22.58
C GLY A 320 7.84 9.73 -21.49
N ALA A 321 7.33 10.87 -21.02
CA ALA A 321 6.24 10.93 -20.05
C ALA A 321 4.91 10.40 -20.63
N LEU A 322 4.61 10.66 -21.90
CA LEU A 322 3.44 10.08 -22.59
C LEU A 322 3.55 8.57 -22.79
N GLU A 323 4.75 8.05 -23.07
CA GLU A 323 4.97 6.61 -23.17
C GLU A 323 4.62 5.89 -21.85
N LEU A 324 4.94 6.45 -20.69
CA LEU A 324 4.50 5.90 -19.40
C LEU A 324 2.97 5.82 -19.28
N ARG A 325 2.27 6.82 -19.81
CA ARG A 325 0.80 6.91 -19.78
C ARG A 325 0.15 5.92 -20.75
N TYR A 326 0.68 5.78 -21.95
CA TYR A 326 0.25 4.73 -22.87
C TYR A 326 0.51 3.33 -22.30
N GLY A 327 1.64 3.14 -21.62
CA GLY A 327 1.93 1.90 -20.90
C GLY A 327 0.89 1.59 -19.82
N PHE A 328 0.46 2.60 -19.05
CA PHE A 328 -0.62 2.44 -18.08
C PHE A 328 -1.97 2.11 -18.74
N LEU A 329 -2.35 2.77 -19.85
CA LEU A 329 -3.58 2.45 -20.59
C LEU A 329 -3.57 1.00 -21.10
N ALA A 330 -2.43 0.51 -21.59
CA ALA A 330 -2.27 -0.90 -21.96
C ALA A 330 -2.43 -1.83 -20.75
N ALA A 331 -1.87 -1.47 -19.59
CA ALA A 331 -2.03 -2.24 -18.35
C ALA A 331 -3.50 -2.28 -17.88
N LEU A 332 -4.26 -1.19 -18.01
CA LEU A 332 -5.71 -1.16 -17.74
C LEU A 332 -6.49 -2.13 -18.64
N ALA A 333 -6.06 -2.30 -19.89
CA ALA A 333 -6.63 -3.27 -20.83
C ALA A 333 -6.16 -4.72 -20.59
N GLY A 334 -5.29 -4.95 -19.60
CA GLY A 334 -4.65 -6.25 -19.36
C GLY A 334 -3.56 -6.62 -20.39
N GLU A 335 -3.16 -5.69 -21.25
CA GLU A 335 -2.20 -5.87 -22.33
C GLU A 335 -0.76 -5.61 -21.85
N TYR A 336 -0.32 -6.39 -20.86
CA TYR A 336 0.95 -6.16 -20.16
C TYR A 336 2.21 -6.24 -21.03
N GLU A 337 2.17 -6.97 -22.16
CA GLU A 337 3.28 -6.98 -23.12
C GLU A 337 3.44 -5.63 -23.83
N GLN A 338 2.32 -4.97 -24.19
CA GLN A 338 2.33 -3.62 -24.74
C GLN A 338 2.74 -2.61 -23.68
N ALA A 339 2.24 -2.76 -22.44
CA ALA A 339 2.66 -1.93 -21.31
C ALA A 339 4.18 -1.98 -21.09
N LEU A 340 4.78 -3.18 -21.21
CA LEU A 340 6.24 -3.35 -21.13
C LEU A 340 6.96 -2.63 -22.27
N GLY A 341 6.46 -2.74 -23.51
CA GLY A 341 7.03 -2.05 -24.67
C GLY A 341 7.07 -0.53 -24.49
N HIS A 342 5.95 0.06 -24.09
CA HIS A 342 5.85 1.48 -23.75
C HIS A 342 6.80 1.89 -22.61
N ALA A 343 6.85 1.11 -21.52
CA ALA A 343 7.73 1.41 -20.39
C ALA A 343 9.23 1.28 -20.76
N MET A 344 9.60 0.40 -21.70
CA MET A 344 10.96 0.32 -22.23
C MET A 344 11.30 1.53 -23.11
N GLN A 345 10.38 1.94 -23.98
CA GLN A 345 10.55 3.12 -24.83
C GLN A 345 10.65 4.40 -24.00
N ALA A 346 9.79 4.57 -23.00
CA ALA A 346 9.85 5.66 -22.03
C ALA A 346 11.23 5.73 -21.38
N GLY A 347 11.73 4.61 -20.85
CA GLY A 347 13.04 4.53 -20.20
C GLY A 347 14.17 5.01 -21.10
N GLY A 348 14.20 4.53 -22.35
CA GLY A 348 15.24 4.95 -23.31
C GLY A 348 15.20 6.44 -23.66
N ILE A 349 14.01 7.01 -23.83
CA ILE A 349 13.84 8.45 -24.13
C ILE A 349 14.27 9.31 -22.93
N LEU A 350 13.83 8.93 -21.72
CA LEU A 350 14.06 9.69 -20.50
C LEU A 350 15.54 9.61 -20.06
N GLU A 351 16.16 8.45 -20.18
CA GLU A 351 17.58 8.26 -19.92
C GLU A 351 18.43 9.12 -20.86
N ALA A 352 18.12 9.13 -22.17
CA ALA A 352 18.81 9.97 -23.14
C ALA A 352 18.62 11.47 -22.90
N ALA A 353 17.46 11.87 -22.34
CA ALA A 353 17.20 13.25 -21.93
C ALA A 353 17.84 13.61 -20.58
N GLY A 354 18.42 12.64 -19.85
CA GLY A 354 18.99 12.83 -18.52
C GLY A 354 17.94 12.98 -17.42
N ASP A 355 16.69 12.59 -17.65
CA ASP A 355 15.63 12.59 -16.63
C ASP A 355 15.70 11.30 -15.80
N ILE A 356 16.62 11.30 -14.83
CA ILE A 356 16.92 10.13 -14.00
C ILE A 356 15.69 9.71 -13.18
N ARG A 357 14.95 10.67 -12.63
CA ARG A 357 13.72 10.41 -11.87
C ARG A 357 12.70 9.64 -12.71
N ALA A 358 12.36 10.17 -13.89
CA ALA A 358 11.35 9.54 -14.73
C ALA A 358 11.83 8.20 -15.30
N THR A 359 13.15 8.03 -15.50
CA THR A 359 13.76 6.75 -15.86
C THR A 359 13.48 5.67 -14.80
N TRP A 360 13.57 6.01 -13.51
CA TRP A 360 13.22 5.06 -12.45
C TRP A 360 11.73 4.71 -12.38
N ILE A 361 10.83 5.65 -12.72
CA ILE A 361 9.41 5.33 -12.91
C ILE A 361 9.24 4.32 -14.05
N ALA A 362 9.91 4.55 -15.19
CA ALA A 362 9.87 3.64 -16.33
C ALA A 362 10.34 2.23 -15.95
N HIS A 363 11.41 2.11 -15.17
CA HIS A 363 11.89 0.83 -14.67
C HIS A 363 10.91 0.16 -13.70
N ALA A 364 10.24 0.92 -12.83
CA ALA A 364 9.19 0.38 -11.98
C ALA A 364 8.00 -0.15 -12.81
N HIS A 365 7.55 0.59 -13.83
CA HIS A 365 6.51 0.17 -14.77
C HIS A 365 6.90 -1.09 -15.55
N GLN A 366 8.16 -1.21 -15.99
CA GLN A 366 8.67 -2.43 -16.61
C GLN A 366 8.57 -3.63 -15.64
N GLY A 367 8.92 -3.42 -14.36
CA GLY A 367 8.78 -4.44 -13.32
C GLY A 367 7.33 -4.89 -13.14
N LEU A 368 6.41 -3.94 -12.99
CA LEU A 368 4.98 -4.21 -12.85
C LEU A 368 4.39 -4.89 -14.10
N ALA A 369 4.77 -4.47 -15.31
CA ALA A 369 4.33 -5.10 -16.55
C ALA A 369 4.82 -6.55 -16.68
N LEU A 370 6.08 -6.83 -16.32
CA LEU A 370 6.61 -8.19 -16.29
C LEU A 370 5.87 -9.09 -15.29
N VAL A 371 5.54 -8.57 -14.11
CA VAL A 371 4.69 -9.30 -13.15
C VAL A 371 3.28 -9.47 -13.71
N GLY A 372 2.70 -8.46 -14.34
CA GLY A 372 1.43 -8.54 -15.07
C GLY A 372 1.43 -9.61 -16.16
N MET A 373 2.56 -9.89 -16.82
CA MET A 373 2.72 -11.01 -17.76
C MET A 373 2.88 -12.39 -17.08
N GLY A 374 2.98 -12.45 -15.74
CA GLY A 374 3.25 -13.67 -14.98
C GLY A 374 4.70 -14.16 -15.13
N ARG A 375 5.66 -13.28 -15.48
CA ARG A 375 7.07 -13.66 -15.62
C ARG A 375 7.71 -13.79 -14.23
N ILE A 376 8.05 -15.03 -13.88
CA ILE A 376 8.77 -15.40 -12.65
C ILE A 376 10.07 -16.12 -13.06
N PRO A 377 11.25 -15.77 -12.49
CA PRO A 377 11.45 -14.74 -11.48
C PRO A 377 11.35 -13.32 -12.04
N GLU A 378 10.80 -12.43 -11.22
CA GLU A 378 10.70 -11.00 -11.42
C GLU A 378 12.08 -10.30 -11.47
N PRO A 379 12.20 -9.10 -12.05
CA PRO A 379 13.49 -8.44 -12.28
C PRO A 379 14.06 -7.77 -11.00
N ILE A 380 14.42 -8.57 -9.99
CA ILE A 380 14.93 -8.12 -8.68
C ILE A 380 16.06 -7.09 -8.79
N ALA A 381 17.04 -7.32 -9.66
CA ALA A 381 18.21 -6.44 -9.81
C ALA A 381 17.85 -4.98 -10.15
N ARG A 382 16.72 -4.75 -10.84
CA ARG A 382 16.25 -3.39 -11.14
C ARG A 382 15.66 -2.70 -9.91
N ALA A 383 14.90 -3.43 -9.10
CA ALA A 383 14.38 -2.90 -7.84
C ALA A 383 15.52 -2.59 -6.85
N GLU A 384 16.55 -3.45 -6.80
CA GLU A 384 17.78 -3.18 -6.05
C GLU A 384 18.49 -1.91 -6.52
N ALA A 385 18.54 -1.68 -7.83
CA ALA A 385 19.16 -0.49 -8.41
C ALA A 385 18.41 0.80 -8.01
N ILE A 386 17.07 0.80 -8.02
CA ILE A 386 16.25 1.93 -7.53
C ILE A 386 16.58 2.23 -6.07
N GLY A 387 16.55 1.21 -5.20
CA GLY A 387 16.84 1.40 -3.78
C GLY A 387 18.27 1.87 -3.52
N SER A 388 19.23 1.35 -4.29
CA SER A 388 20.62 1.76 -4.27
C SER A 388 20.83 3.22 -4.65
N TRP A 389 20.14 3.69 -5.69
CA TRP A 389 20.16 5.08 -6.14
C TRP A 389 19.64 6.01 -5.04
N GLY A 390 18.45 5.74 -4.50
CA GLY A 390 17.84 6.55 -3.44
C GLY A 390 18.60 6.54 -2.10
N ALA A 391 19.39 5.50 -1.82
CA ALA A 391 20.23 5.43 -0.62
C ALA A 391 21.54 6.21 -0.74
N ARG A 392 22.00 6.53 -1.95
CA ARG A 392 23.35 7.05 -2.19
C ARG A 392 23.37 8.43 -2.82
N GLU A 393 22.77 8.55 -4.00
CA GLU A 393 22.95 9.71 -4.88
C GLU A 393 21.64 10.46 -5.15
N GLY A 394 20.52 9.72 -5.19
CA GLY A 394 19.20 10.25 -5.49
C GLY A 394 18.29 10.42 -4.29
N SER A 395 17.05 10.83 -4.58
CA SER A 395 16.01 11.04 -3.57
C SER A 395 15.60 9.76 -2.85
N PHE A 396 15.83 9.73 -1.53
CA PHE A 396 15.39 8.66 -0.65
C PHE A 396 13.87 8.50 -0.68
N SER A 397 13.13 9.59 -0.52
CA SER A 397 11.67 9.53 -0.46
C SER A 397 11.06 9.14 -1.81
N PHE A 398 11.68 9.55 -2.92
CA PHE A 398 11.19 9.16 -4.24
C PHE A 398 11.32 7.65 -4.47
N ALA A 399 12.49 7.08 -4.13
CA ALA A 399 12.71 5.65 -4.17
C ALA A 399 11.77 4.89 -3.21
N LEU A 400 11.56 5.44 -2.00
CA LEU A 400 10.59 4.90 -1.04
C LEU A 400 9.19 4.81 -1.67
N GLY A 401 8.74 5.88 -2.35
CA GLY A 401 7.46 5.89 -3.06
C GLY A 401 7.35 4.84 -4.16
N LEU A 402 8.42 4.57 -4.91
CA LEU A 402 8.42 3.47 -5.90
C LEU A 402 8.33 2.09 -5.23
N GLY A 403 8.91 1.91 -4.04
CA GLY A 403 8.70 0.70 -3.24
C GLY A 403 7.25 0.54 -2.79
N LEU A 404 6.61 1.62 -2.32
CA LEU A 404 5.20 1.63 -1.94
C LEU A 404 4.28 1.32 -3.14
N LEU A 405 4.62 1.80 -4.34
CA LEU A 405 3.89 1.45 -5.56
C LEU A 405 3.87 -0.07 -5.79
N PHE A 406 5.01 -0.76 -5.62
CA PHE A 406 5.04 -2.23 -5.71
C PHE A 406 4.16 -2.88 -4.65
N GLU A 407 4.12 -2.36 -3.42
CA GLU A 407 3.22 -2.88 -2.38
C GLU A 407 1.74 -2.68 -2.73
N ARG A 408 1.34 -1.49 -3.20
CA ARG A 408 -0.04 -1.20 -3.63
C ARG A 408 -0.48 -2.12 -4.78
N ALA A 409 0.38 -2.31 -5.78
CA ALA A 409 0.11 -3.23 -6.88
C ALA A 409 0.02 -4.70 -6.39
N GLY A 410 0.87 -5.09 -5.44
CA GLY A 410 0.81 -6.40 -4.79
C GLY A 410 -0.50 -6.63 -4.03
N ARG A 411 -0.99 -5.59 -3.34
CA ARG A 411 -2.29 -5.59 -2.64
C ARG A 411 -3.44 -5.76 -3.62
N ARG A 412 -3.46 -5.01 -4.72
CA ARG A 412 -4.47 -5.16 -5.79
C ARG A 412 -4.52 -6.58 -6.34
N TRP A 413 -3.37 -7.17 -6.65
CA TRP A 413 -3.33 -8.55 -7.13
C TRP A 413 -3.83 -9.55 -6.10
N LEU A 414 -3.61 -9.29 -4.80
CA LEU A 414 -4.12 -10.16 -3.73
C LEU A 414 -5.63 -10.07 -3.54
N THR A 415 -6.18 -8.86 -3.41
CA THR A 415 -7.57 -8.67 -2.96
C THR A 415 -8.55 -8.63 -4.12
N TYR A 416 -8.20 -7.94 -5.21
CA TYR A 416 -9.09 -7.75 -6.35
C TYR A 416 -8.97 -8.88 -7.36
N GLU A 417 -7.76 -9.16 -7.83
CA GLU A 417 -7.51 -10.20 -8.84
C GLU A 417 -7.37 -11.60 -8.20
N GLY A 418 -6.99 -11.67 -6.92
CA GLY A 418 -6.57 -12.88 -6.18
C GLY A 418 -5.55 -13.76 -6.87
N ASP A 419 -4.61 -13.11 -7.55
CA ASP A 419 -3.40 -13.70 -8.07
C ASP A 419 -2.28 -13.60 -7.02
N TYR A 420 -2.15 -14.68 -6.25
CA TYR A 420 -1.17 -14.77 -5.16
C TYR A 420 0.29 -14.74 -5.66
N GLU A 421 0.56 -15.25 -6.87
CA GLU A 421 1.92 -15.31 -7.40
C GLU A 421 2.40 -13.95 -7.90
N ARG A 422 1.52 -13.21 -8.60
CA ARG A 422 1.80 -11.81 -8.96
C ARG A 422 1.92 -10.93 -7.73
N SER A 423 1.04 -11.10 -6.74
CA SER A 423 1.14 -10.40 -5.45
C SER A 423 2.51 -10.61 -4.79
N LEU A 424 2.95 -11.87 -4.63
CA LEU A 424 4.27 -12.20 -4.07
C LEU A 424 5.44 -11.67 -4.92
N SER A 425 5.29 -11.59 -6.24
CA SER A 425 6.32 -11.03 -7.12
C SER A 425 6.47 -9.53 -6.90
N CYS A 426 5.36 -8.81 -6.74
CA CYS A 426 5.37 -7.40 -6.37
C CYS A 426 6.04 -7.15 -5.02
N TYR A 427 5.67 -7.91 -3.99
CA TYR A 427 6.29 -7.76 -2.68
C TYR A 427 7.78 -8.09 -2.68
N ARG A 428 8.24 -9.06 -3.50
CA ARG A 428 9.68 -9.34 -3.64
C ARG A 428 10.45 -8.20 -4.33
N LEU A 429 9.84 -7.51 -5.30
CA LEU A 429 10.42 -6.27 -5.86
C LEU A 429 10.54 -5.18 -4.79
N ALA A 430 9.48 -4.96 -4.00
CA ALA A 430 9.50 -4.01 -2.89
C ALA A 430 10.54 -4.37 -1.83
N GLU A 431 10.63 -5.64 -1.44
CA GLU A 431 11.63 -6.14 -0.47
C GLU A 431 13.06 -5.82 -0.90
N ALA A 432 13.38 -6.13 -2.17
CA ALA A 432 14.68 -5.87 -2.75
C ALA A 432 15.02 -4.37 -2.78
N LEU A 433 14.06 -3.53 -3.15
CA LEU A 433 14.20 -2.08 -3.13
C LEU A 433 14.45 -1.57 -1.71
N PHE A 434 13.57 -1.89 -0.74
CA PHE A 434 13.70 -1.41 0.63
C PHE A 434 14.97 -1.89 1.33
N GLY A 435 15.42 -3.11 1.01
CA GLY A 435 16.68 -3.66 1.51
C GLY A 435 17.91 -2.87 1.05
N GLN A 436 17.91 -2.37 -0.19
CA GLN A 436 18.97 -1.49 -0.69
C GLN A 436 18.81 -0.05 -0.23
N LEU A 437 17.57 0.45 -0.14
CA LEU A 437 17.22 1.78 0.34
C LEU A 437 17.54 1.99 1.83
N LYS A 438 17.68 0.89 2.59
CA LYS A 438 17.80 0.90 4.07
C LYS A 438 16.57 1.51 4.73
N ALA A 439 15.40 1.04 4.31
CA ALA A 439 14.08 1.39 4.84
C ALA A 439 13.52 0.24 5.72
N PRO A 440 14.01 0.04 6.95
CA PRO A 440 13.68 -1.12 7.77
C PRO A 440 12.19 -1.24 8.13
N SER A 441 11.49 -0.12 8.34
CA SER A 441 10.08 -0.08 8.71
C SER A 441 9.19 -0.60 7.59
N ASN A 442 9.45 -0.17 6.35
CA ASN A 442 8.76 -0.68 5.16
C ASN A 442 9.19 -2.11 4.83
N LEU A 443 10.46 -2.48 5.06
CA LEU A 443 10.88 -3.87 4.91
C LEU A 443 10.13 -4.81 5.86
N VAL A 444 9.92 -4.41 7.12
CA VAL A 444 9.11 -5.18 8.08
C VAL A 444 7.68 -5.30 7.59
N GLN A 445 7.04 -4.18 7.21
CA GLN A 445 5.68 -4.16 6.67
C GLN A 445 5.53 -5.09 5.46
N ASN A 446 6.44 -4.99 4.50
CA ASN A 446 6.48 -5.81 3.30
C ASN A 446 6.51 -7.32 3.61
N LEU A 447 7.33 -7.71 4.59
CA LEU A 447 7.40 -9.11 5.03
C LEU A 447 6.07 -9.53 5.67
N VAL A 448 5.39 -8.66 6.42
CA VAL A 448 4.05 -8.97 6.93
C VAL A 448 3.07 -9.20 5.78
N ASP A 449 3.12 -8.39 4.72
CA ASP A 449 2.27 -8.55 3.53
C ASP A 449 2.56 -9.87 2.79
N GLN A 450 3.83 -10.24 2.61
CA GLN A 450 4.20 -11.56 2.07
C GLN A 450 3.68 -12.70 2.95
N GLY A 451 3.82 -12.58 4.28
CA GLY A 451 3.31 -13.54 5.25
C GLY A 451 1.80 -13.69 5.14
N ASN A 452 1.07 -12.59 4.92
CA ASN A 452 -0.37 -12.57 4.69
C ASN A 452 -0.74 -13.32 3.40
N VAL A 453 -0.01 -13.14 2.30
CA VAL A 453 -0.28 -13.91 1.07
C VAL A 453 -0.11 -15.41 1.32
N TYR A 454 1.01 -15.84 1.92
CA TYR A 454 1.22 -17.25 2.23
C TYR A 454 0.16 -17.81 3.18
N ARG A 455 -0.25 -17.02 4.17
CA ARG A 455 -1.33 -17.37 5.10
C ARG A 455 -2.64 -17.57 4.33
N VAL A 456 -3.01 -16.64 3.45
CA VAL A 456 -4.22 -16.73 2.61
C VAL A 456 -4.17 -17.94 1.68
N VAL A 457 -3.03 -18.26 1.08
CA VAL A 457 -2.88 -19.48 0.27
C VAL A 457 -2.90 -20.75 1.12
N GLY A 458 -2.78 -20.67 2.44
CA GLY A 458 -2.73 -21.83 3.34
C GLY A 458 -1.33 -22.43 3.47
N HIS A 459 -0.30 -21.76 2.97
CA HIS A 459 1.10 -22.18 3.12
C HIS A 459 1.65 -21.70 4.47
N TYR A 460 1.07 -22.21 5.57
CA TYR A 460 1.34 -21.75 6.93
C TYR A 460 2.82 -21.82 7.35
N ASP A 461 3.58 -22.81 6.89
CA ASP A 461 5.02 -22.89 7.17
C ASP A 461 5.82 -21.74 6.56
N ALA A 462 5.46 -21.31 5.34
CA ALA A 462 6.10 -20.18 4.68
C ALA A 462 5.68 -18.87 5.36
N ALA A 463 4.39 -18.72 5.68
CA ALA A 463 3.87 -17.59 6.42
C ALA A 463 4.59 -17.41 7.77
N MET A 464 4.72 -18.50 8.54
CA MET A 464 5.43 -18.49 9.83
C MET A 464 6.89 -18.03 9.67
N ARG A 465 7.64 -18.60 8.74
CA ARG A 465 9.05 -18.20 8.51
C ARG A 465 9.18 -16.72 8.17
N ILE A 466 8.27 -16.21 7.34
CA ILE A 466 8.30 -14.81 6.91
C ILE A 466 7.93 -13.87 8.07
N TYR A 467 6.87 -14.17 8.84
CA TYR A 467 6.54 -13.38 10.03
C TYR A 467 7.65 -13.42 11.08
N GLU A 468 8.31 -14.56 11.28
CA GLU A 468 9.46 -14.65 12.19
C GLU A 468 10.66 -13.82 11.72
N ARG A 469 10.89 -13.72 10.40
CA ARG A 469 11.90 -12.82 9.84
C ARG A 469 11.55 -11.35 10.09
N ALA A 470 10.30 -10.96 9.83
CA ALA A 470 9.81 -9.62 10.14
C ALA A 470 9.97 -9.30 11.65
N TRP A 471 9.68 -10.28 12.49
CA TRP A 471 9.74 -10.17 13.95
C TRP A 471 11.17 -9.94 14.42
N ASN A 472 12.11 -10.72 13.90
CA ASN A 472 13.52 -10.60 14.26
C ASN A 472 14.09 -9.22 13.89
N LEU A 473 13.69 -8.66 12.74
CA LEU A 473 14.08 -7.29 12.37
C LEU A 473 13.45 -6.25 13.29
N GLN A 474 12.16 -6.39 13.58
CA GLN A 474 11.40 -5.43 14.37
C GLN A 474 11.83 -5.41 15.85
N ILE A 475 12.02 -6.57 16.48
CA ILE A 475 12.43 -6.67 17.89
C ILE A 475 13.85 -6.14 18.10
N GLN A 476 14.74 -6.31 17.11
CA GLN A 476 16.06 -5.69 17.15
C GLN A 476 15.96 -4.17 17.17
N ALA A 477 15.11 -3.59 16.32
CA ALA A 477 14.85 -2.15 16.31
C ALA A 477 14.22 -1.65 17.62
N ALA A 478 13.29 -2.41 18.20
CA ALA A 478 12.63 -2.06 19.46
C ALA A 478 13.59 -2.07 20.67
N ARG A 479 14.61 -2.94 20.64
CA ARG A 479 15.65 -3.06 21.68
C ARG A 479 16.78 -2.04 21.58
N MET A 480 16.80 -1.20 20.53
CA MET A 480 17.75 -0.09 20.42
C MET A 480 17.50 0.95 21.53
N GLN A 481 18.55 1.64 21.99
CA GLN A 481 18.44 2.67 23.03
C GLN A 481 18.43 4.10 22.43
N PRO A 482 17.53 5.00 22.88
CA PRO A 482 16.38 4.75 23.74
C PRO A 482 15.27 3.95 23.03
N PRO A 483 14.45 3.17 23.77
CA PRO A 483 13.38 2.38 23.17
C PRO A 483 12.35 3.30 22.49
N ARG A 484 11.98 2.97 21.25
CA ARG A 484 10.95 3.69 20.50
C ARG A 484 9.58 3.05 20.76
N PRO A 485 8.61 3.76 21.36
CA PRO A 485 7.28 3.20 21.65
C PRO A 485 6.58 2.61 20.42
N SER A 486 6.67 3.28 19.26
CA SER A 486 6.12 2.79 17.99
C SER A 486 6.74 1.47 17.52
N ALA A 487 8.01 1.20 17.85
CA ALA A 487 8.67 -0.04 17.50
C ALA A 487 8.17 -1.22 18.36
N TRP A 488 7.88 -0.97 19.64
CA TRP A 488 7.24 -1.95 20.53
C TRP A 488 5.78 -2.22 20.15
N ALA A 489 5.03 -1.18 19.77
CA ALA A 489 3.67 -1.34 19.27
C ALA A 489 3.61 -2.26 18.03
N ARG A 490 4.47 -2.02 17.03
CA ARG A 490 4.57 -2.89 15.83
C ARG A 490 5.00 -4.32 16.17
N THR A 491 5.89 -4.47 17.14
CA THR A 491 6.29 -5.78 17.68
C THR A 491 5.06 -6.54 18.15
N GLY A 492 4.25 -5.97 19.05
CA GLY A 492 3.04 -6.62 19.56
C GLY A 492 2.05 -7.02 18.45
N LEU A 493 1.82 -6.16 17.46
CA LEU A 493 0.96 -6.46 16.30
C LEU A 493 1.44 -7.66 15.49
N LEU A 494 2.74 -7.76 15.26
CA LEU A 494 3.32 -8.87 14.50
C LEU A 494 3.22 -10.21 15.23
N VAL A 495 3.31 -10.16 16.57
CA VAL A 495 3.09 -11.35 17.39
C VAL A 495 1.65 -11.85 17.28
N THR A 496 0.67 -10.97 17.09
CA THR A 496 -0.72 -11.36 16.77
C THR A 496 -0.79 -12.19 15.48
N LYS A 497 -0.05 -11.78 14.43
CA LYS A 497 -0.02 -12.52 13.14
C LYS A 497 0.62 -13.90 13.30
N ILE A 498 1.70 -14.00 14.06
CA ILE A 498 2.33 -15.29 14.41
C ILE A 498 1.33 -16.18 15.18
N HIS A 499 0.63 -15.61 16.16
CA HIS A 499 -0.37 -16.34 16.94
C HIS A 499 -1.53 -16.85 16.07
N GLN A 500 -2.00 -16.05 15.11
CA GLN A 500 -3.03 -16.48 14.14
C GLN A 500 -2.59 -17.71 13.34
N ILE A 501 -1.31 -17.81 12.95
CA ILE A 501 -0.78 -19.01 12.29
C ILE A 501 -0.76 -20.21 13.25
N VAL A 502 -0.32 -20.00 14.50
CA VAL A 502 -0.31 -21.06 15.52
C VAL A 502 -1.72 -21.61 15.75
N VAL A 503 -2.72 -20.73 15.80
CA VAL A 503 -4.14 -21.12 15.91
C VAL A 503 -4.61 -21.90 14.68
N ALA A 504 -4.23 -21.46 13.47
CA ALA A 504 -4.65 -22.11 12.22
C ALA A 504 -4.02 -23.51 12.02
N VAL A 505 -2.78 -23.72 12.44
CA VAL A 505 -2.10 -25.03 12.35
C VAL A 505 -2.62 -26.00 13.42
N ASP A 506 -3.16 -25.48 14.53
CA ASP A 506 -3.74 -26.23 15.65
C ASP A 506 -2.81 -27.31 16.23
N ASP A 507 -1.51 -26.97 16.36
CA ASP A 507 -0.49 -27.85 16.94
C ASP A 507 -0.23 -27.50 18.42
N VAL A 508 -0.38 -28.48 19.30
CA VAL A 508 -0.13 -28.34 20.75
C VAL A 508 1.29 -27.82 21.03
N GLY A 509 2.29 -28.33 20.30
CA GLY A 509 3.68 -27.91 20.46
C GLY A 509 3.90 -26.43 20.07
N ALA A 510 3.22 -25.97 19.02
CA ALA A 510 3.26 -24.59 18.56
C ALA A 510 2.66 -23.62 19.59
N TYR A 511 1.51 -23.96 20.20
CA TYR A 511 0.95 -23.15 21.29
C TYR A 511 1.89 -23.04 22.49
N GLU A 512 2.59 -24.12 22.85
CA GLU A 512 3.56 -24.11 23.97
C GLU A 512 4.79 -23.25 23.68
N ARG A 513 5.34 -23.34 22.46
CA ARG A 513 6.45 -22.47 22.03
C ARG A 513 6.03 -21.00 22.00
N GLN A 514 4.83 -20.72 21.48
CA GLN A 514 4.28 -19.37 21.42
C GLN A 514 4.04 -18.79 22.80
N THR A 515 3.49 -19.58 23.74
CA THR A 515 3.31 -19.15 25.14
C THR A 515 4.63 -18.66 25.74
N LYS A 516 5.72 -19.46 25.61
CA LYS A 516 7.04 -19.07 26.12
C LYS A 516 7.60 -17.81 25.45
N ARG A 517 7.42 -17.67 24.14
CA ARG A 517 7.86 -16.49 23.38
C ARG A 517 7.17 -15.22 23.88
N LEU A 518 5.85 -15.27 24.04
CA LEU A 518 5.04 -14.15 24.52
C LEU A 518 5.39 -13.77 25.96
N GLU A 519 5.58 -14.75 26.86
CA GLU A 519 5.99 -14.50 28.24
C GLU A 519 7.36 -13.79 28.32
N GLY A 520 8.32 -14.17 27.46
CA GLY A 520 9.60 -13.49 27.34
C GLY A 520 9.47 -12.05 26.84
N LEU A 521 8.57 -11.81 25.88
CA LEU A 521 8.32 -10.47 25.35
C LEU A 521 7.75 -9.53 26.42
N ILE A 522 6.77 -10.00 27.20
CA ILE A 522 6.15 -9.21 28.28
C ILE A 522 7.19 -8.84 29.34
N ALA A 523 8.11 -9.75 29.66
CA ALA A 523 9.17 -9.49 30.63
C ALA A 523 10.13 -8.36 30.20
N GLU A 524 10.26 -8.11 28.89
CA GLU A 524 11.08 -7.05 28.32
C GLU A 524 10.27 -5.79 27.95
N TRP A 525 8.94 -5.83 28.09
CA TRP A 525 8.06 -4.75 27.66
C TRP A 525 8.32 -3.48 28.48
N PRO A 526 8.44 -2.29 27.86
CA PRO A 526 8.71 -1.06 28.60
C PRO A 526 7.55 -0.72 29.55
N SER A 527 7.86 -0.49 30.84
CA SER A 527 6.86 -0.22 31.90
C SER A 527 6.39 1.24 31.97
N GLU A 528 7.11 2.15 31.33
CA GLU A 528 6.76 3.57 31.20
C GLU A 528 6.60 3.86 29.70
N SER A 529 5.37 3.90 29.19
CA SER A 529 5.16 4.17 27.77
C SER A 529 3.83 4.90 27.52
N PRO A 530 3.74 5.68 26.44
CA PRO A 530 2.51 6.35 26.04
C PRO A 530 1.35 5.35 25.83
N ASP A 531 0.11 5.81 26.02
CA ASP A 531 -1.14 5.02 26.06
C ASP A 531 -1.24 3.90 25.01
N LEU A 532 -0.78 4.13 23.78
CA LEU A 532 -0.79 3.12 22.69
C LEU A 532 0.07 1.89 23.00
N THR A 533 1.20 2.06 23.69
CA THR A 533 2.12 0.96 24.00
C THR A 533 1.63 0.13 25.19
N GLU A 534 0.93 0.76 26.13
CA GLU A 534 0.21 0.07 27.20
C GLU A 534 -0.90 -0.79 26.61
N LEU A 535 -1.70 -0.22 25.72
CA LEU A 535 -2.78 -0.93 25.04
C LEU A 535 -2.29 -2.15 24.23
N VAL A 536 -1.18 -2.00 23.49
CA VAL A 536 -0.58 -3.14 22.78
C VAL A 536 0.00 -4.15 23.77
N GLY A 537 0.53 -3.71 24.90
CA GLY A 537 0.99 -4.60 25.99
C GLY A 537 -0.16 -5.47 26.53
N GLU A 538 -1.34 -4.89 26.74
CA GLU A 538 -2.55 -5.63 27.12
C GLU A 538 -2.95 -6.65 26.06
N ASN A 539 -2.91 -6.30 24.78
CA ASN A 539 -3.14 -7.25 23.69
C ASN A 539 -2.17 -8.44 23.73
N VAL A 540 -0.88 -8.19 23.97
CA VAL A 540 0.11 -9.26 24.09
C VAL A 540 -0.21 -10.18 25.28
N GLN A 541 -0.68 -9.62 26.40
CA GLN A 541 -1.12 -10.39 27.56
C GLN A 541 -2.36 -11.23 27.25
N ASP A 542 -3.32 -10.70 26.50
CA ASP A 542 -4.48 -11.46 26.02
C ASP A 542 -4.04 -12.66 25.15
N LEU A 543 -3.06 -12.48 24.26
CA LEU A 543 -2.53 -13.58 23.45
C LEU A 543 -1.85 -14.66 24.29
N VAL A 544 -1.19 -14.30 25.40
CA VAL A 544 -0.65 -15.28 26.36
C VAL A 544 -1.76 -16.13 26.94
N ASP A 545 -2.86 -15.51 27.36
CA ASP A 545 -4.00 -16.21 27.95
C ASP A 545 -4.67 -17.14 26.92
N GLN A 546 -4.84 -16.68 25.68
CA GLN A 546 -5.34 -17.51 24.58
C GLN A 546 -4.43 -18.73 24.34
N ALA A 547 -3.11 -18.52 24.18
CA ALA A 547 -2.16 -19.59 23.93
C ALA A 547 -2.15 -20.63 25.06
N ARG A 548 -2.26 -20.18 26.31
CA ARG A 548 -2.39 -21.02 27.51
C ARG A 548 -3.66 -21.88 27.51
N VAL A 549 -4.79 -21.33 27.06
CA VAL A 549 -6.05 -22.09 26.95
C VAL A 549 -5.94 -23.12 25.82
N PHE A 550 -5.49 -22.71 24.63
CA PHE A 550 -5.40 -23.61 23.47
C PHE A 550 -4.40 -24.75 23.67
N ALA A 551 -3.23 -24.52 24.28
CA ALA A 551 -2.29 -25.59 24.61
C ALA A 551 -2.94 -26.66 25.51
N ARG A 552 -3.75 -26.25 26.51
CA ARG A 552 -4.46 -27.18 27.40
C ARG A 552 -5.63 -27.87 26.69
N LEU A 553 -6.33 -27.14 25.82
CA LEU A 553 -7.44 -27.67 25.04
C LEU A 553 -6.97 -28.74 24.05
N GLY A 554 -5.88 -28.47 23.32
CA GLY A 554 -5.29 -29.45 22.39
C GLY A 554 -4.80 -30.71 23.11
N ARG A 555 -4.22 -30.60 24.32
CA ARG A 555 -3.93 -31.78 25.17
C ARG A 555 -5.19 -32.57 25.54
N ALA A 556 -6.32 -31.89 25.76
CA ALA A 556 -7.60 -32.55 26.03
C ALA A 556 -8.12 -33.32 24.82
N ILE A 557 -8.00 -32.75 23.62
CA ILE A 557 -8.36 -33.40 22.35
C ILE A 557 -7.49 -34.63 22.12
N VAL A 558 -6.16 -34.50 22.21
CA VAL A 558 -5.23 -35.64 22.06
C VAL A 558 -5.52 -36.75 23.07
N ALA A 559 -5.84 -36.40 24.32
CA ALA A 559 -6.22 -37.37 25.33
C ALA A 559 -7.57 -38.07 25.00
N ARG A 560 -8.54 -37.32 24.47
CA ARG A 560 -9.84 -37.85 24.03
C ARG A 560 -9.67 -38.84 22.89
N ASP A 561 -8.87 -38.49 21.89
CA ASP A 561 -8.65 -39.31 20.70
C ASP A 561 -7.87 -40.60 21.04
N LYS A 562 -7.04 -40.57 22.10
CA LYS A 562 -6.39 -41.74 22.69
C LYS A 562 -7.28 -42.55 23.64
N GLY A 563 -8.54 -42.15 23.85
CA GLY A 563 -9.48 -42.81 24.77
C GLY A 563 -9.16 -42.64 26.26
N ALA A 564 -8.29 -41.70 26.64
CA ALA A 564 -7.83 -41.49 28.01
C ALA A 564 -8.79 -40.59 28.82
N ALA A 565 -9.99 -41.10 29.13
CA ALA A 565 -11.09 -40.32 29.72
C ALA A 565 -10.71 -39.46 30.97
N ALA A 566 -9.89 -40.01 31.88
CA ALA A 566 -9.44 -39.27 33.07
C ALA A 566 -8.52 -38.09 32.70
N ALA A 567 -7.63 -38.27 31.72
CA ALA A 567 -6.76 -37.22 31.23
C ALA A 567 -7.55 -36.18 30.43
N THR A 568 -8.50 -36.60 29.59
CA THR A 568 -9.44 -35.73 28.86
C THR A 568 -10.18 -34.80 29.81
N SER A 569 -10.82 -35.34 30.86
CA SER A 569 -11.55 -34.54 31.84
C SER A 569 -10.64 -33.57 32.58
N ARG A 570 -9.45 -34.01 33.00
CA ARG A 570 -8.45 -33.16 33.67
C ARG A 570 -8.00 -32.00 32.79
N HIS A 571 -7.70 -32.25 31.52
CA HIS A 571 -7.21 -31.22 30.60
C HIS A 571 -8.32 -30.22 30.21
N PHE A 572 -9.56 -30.67 30.00
CA PHE A 572 -10.68 -29.75 29.79
C PHE A 572 -10.96 -28.87 31.01
N LYS A 573 -10.93 -29.42 32.23
CA LYS A 573 -11.06 -28.63 33.46
C LYS A 573 -9.95 -27.58 33.58
N ALA A 574 -8.72 -27.95 33.24
CA ALA A 574 -7.58 -27.03 33.26
C ALA A 574 -7.70 -25.94 32.17
N ALA A 575 -8.20 -26.28 30.97
CA ALA A 575 -8.44 -25.31 29.89
C ALA A 575 -9.53 -24.30 30.29
N ARG A 576 -10.64 -24.78 30.86
CA ARG A 576 -11.72 -23.90 31.36
C ARG A 576 -11.26 -23.03 32.52
N ALA A 577 -10.49 -23.57 33.47
CA ALA A 577 -9.93 -22.78 34.56
C ALA A 577 -8.98 -21.68 34.05
N ALA A 578 -8.18 -21.97 33.03
CA ALA A 578 -7.32 -20.98 32.37
C ALA A 578 -8.15 -19.90 31.64
N ALA A 579 -9.24 -20.29 30.96
CA ALA A 579 -10.14 -19.34 30.31
C ALA A 579 -10.81 -18.39 31.32
N LEU A 580 -11.29 -18.92 32.46
CA LEU A 580 -11.90 -18.11 33.52
C LEU A 580 -10.89 -17.19 34.23
N ALA A 581 -9.61 -17.54 34.22
CA ALA A 581 -8.53 -16.72 34.76
C ALA A 581 -8.04 -15.64 33.79
N ALA A 582 -8.45 -15.69 32.51
CA ALA A 582 -8.04 -14.73 31.50
C ALA A 582 -8.62 -13.33 31.75
N GLY A 583 -8.01 -12.34 31.08
CA GLY A 583 -8.50 -10.98 31.00
C GLY A 583 -9.98 -10.90 30.56
N PRO A 584 -10.73 -9.88 31.03
CA PRO A 584 -12.16 -9.78 30.79
C PRO A 584 -12.53 -9.70 29.30
N ALA A 585 -11.64 -9.17 28.45
CA ALA A 585 -11.88 -9.00 27.02
C ALA A 585 -12.10 -10.34 26.28
N TRP A 586 -11.36 -11.40 26.65
CA TRP A 586 -11.39 -12.69 25.94
C TRP A 586 -11.91 -13.85 26.79
N ARG A 587 -12.13 -13.65 28.10
CA ARG A 587 -12.57 -14.68 29.04
C ARG A 587 -13.77 -15.49 28.53
N ASP A 588 -14.84 -14.79 28.18
CA ASP A 588 -16.09 -15.43 27.78
C ASP A 588 -15.98 -16.13 26.41
N LEU A 589 -15.22 -15.56 25.46
CA LEU A 589 -14.93 -16.23 24.18
C LEU A 589 -14.10 -17.51 24.37
N LEU A 590 -13.07 -17.45 25.23
CA LEU A 590 -12.21 -18.60 25.53
C LEU A 590 -13.01 -19.68 26.26
N GLU A 591 -13.88 -19.32 27.21
CA GLU A 591 -14.78 -20.26 27.85
C GLU A 591 -15.72 -20.90 26.84
N ALA A 592 -16.38 -20.10 25.99
CA ALA A 592 -17.28 -20.56 24.94
C ALA A 592 -16.58 -21.54 23.98
N THR A 593 -15.32 -21.28 23.65
CA THR A 593 -14.50 -22.15 22.79
C THR A 593 -14.18 -23.50 23.45
N VAL A 594 -13.86 -23.50 24.76
CA VAL A 594 -13.67 -24.75 25.52
C VAL A 594 -14.98 -25.54 25.58
N LEU A 595 -16.09 -24.90 25.94
CA LEU A 595 -17.42 -25.53 26.06
C LEU A 595 -17.91 -26.10 24.73
N ARG A 596 -17.74 -25.35 23.64
CA ARG A 596 -18.01 -25.81 22.27
C ARG A 596 -17.25 -27.10 21.97
N THR A 597 -15.96 -27.15 22.29
CA THR A 597 -15.10 -28.31 22.03
C THR A 597 -15.49 -29.53 22.87
N GLN A 598 -16.10 -29.30 24.05
CA GLN A 598 -16.72 -30.33 24.88
C GLN A 598 -18.11 -30.76 24.41
N ALA A 599 -18.65 -30.13 23.35
CA ALA A 599 -20.03 -30.29 22.88
C ALA A 599 -21.11 -29.85 23.89
N ALA A 600 -20.77 -28.96 24.81
CA ALA A 600 -21.70 -28.30 25.73
C ALA A 600 -22.29 -27.04 25.05
N TYR A 601 -23.12 -27.24 24.02
CA TYR A 601 -23.57 -26.16 23.14
C TYR A 601 -24.43 -25.09 23.84
N PRO A 602 -25.43 -25.43 24.67
CA PRO A 602 -26.22 -24.40 25.36
C PRO A 602 -25.36 -23.48 26.23
N GLU A 603 -24.39 -24.04 26.95
CA GLU A 603 -23.46 -23.28 27.78
C GLU A 603 -22.47 -22.46 26.93
N ALA A 604 -22.06 -22.99 25.78
CA ALA A 604 -21.21 -22.26 24.83
C ALA A 604 -21.93 -21.06 24.22
N ILE A 605 -23.21 -21.19 23.86
CA ILE A 605 -24.06 -20.07 23.38
C ILE A 605 -24.16 -19.01 24.47
N ALA A 606 -24.47 -19.41 25.70
CA ALA A 606 -24.60 -18.47 26.82
C ALA A 606 -23.28 -17.73 27.10
N ALA A 607 -22.14 -18.41 27.01
CA ALA A 607 -20.82 -17.77 27.14
C ALA A 607 -20.50 -16.83 25.98
N PHE A 608 -20.78 -17.23 24.75
CA PHE A 608 -20.52 -16.38 23.58
C PHE A 608 -21.43 -15.14 23.53
N ASN A 609 -22.70 -15.25 23.94
CA ASN A 609 -23.57 -14.09 24.06
C ASN A 609 -23.06 -13.10 25.10
N ARG A 610 -22.57 -13.58 26.26
CA ARG A 610 -21.91 -12.69 27.23
C ARG A 610 -20.72 -11.96 26.62
N TYR A 611 -19.93 -12.63 25.78
CA TYR A 611 -18.83 -12.00 25.04
C TYR A 611 -19.34 -10.91 24.09
N LEU A 612 -20.42 -11.15 23.34
CA LEU A 612 -21.02 -10.14 22.45
C LEU A 612 -21.64 -8.96 23.22
N ASP A 613 -22.14 -9.19 24.45
CA ASP A 613 -22.78 -8.18 25.30
C ASP A 613 -21.76 -7.28 26.04
N VAL A 614 -20.47 -7.65 26.07
CA VAL A 614 -19.43 -6.77 26.64
C VAL A 614 -19.37 -5.51 25.78
N PRO A 615 -19.55 -4.29 26.35
CA PRO A 615 -19.43 -3.05 25.60
C PRO A 615 -18.07 -3.02 24.91
N LYS A 616 -18.05 -2.86 23.58
CA LYS A 616 -16.80 -2.91 22.80
C LYS A 616 -15.76 -1.91 23.33
N ALA A 617 -16.18 -0.74 23.84
CA ALA A 617 -15.31 0.24 24.51
C ALA A 617 -14.57 -0.29 25.76
N SER A 618 -14.99 -1.44 26.31
CA SER A 618 -14.41 -2.07 27.51
C SER A 618 -13.68 -3.40 27.23
N SER A 619 -13.50 -3.80 25.96
CA SER A 619 -12.85 -5.06 25.57
C SER A 619 -11.43 -4.84 24.99
N GLY A 620 -10.47 -4.50 25.85
CA GLY A 620 -9.04 -4.51 25.56
C GLY A 620 -8.61 -3.68 24.35
N PHE A 621 -7.57 -4.11 23.63
CA PHE A 621 -6.97 -3.39 22.50
C PHE A 621 -7.96 -2.99 21.41
N MET A 622 -8.88 -3.88 21.02
CA MET A 622 -9.88 -3.58 20.00
C MET A 622 -10.92 -2.55 20.49
N GLY A 623 -11.17 -2.51 21.80
CA GLY A 623 -12.08 -1.55 22.40
C GLY A 623 -11.54 -0.14 22.50
N ALA A 624 -10.31 0.01 22.98
CA ALA A 624 -9.68 1.34 23.03
C ALA A 624 -9.30 1.85 21.63
N ALA A 625 -8.95 0.96 20.69
CA ALA A 625 -8.83 1.34 19.28
C ALA A 625 -10.15 1.88 18.72
N ALA A 626 -11.29 1.33 19.15
CA ALA A 626 -12.62 1.82 18.77
C ALA A 626 -13.01 3.16 19.42
N GLU A 627 -12.36 3.59 20.51
CA GLU A 627 -12.53 4.94 21.06
C GLU A 627 -11.72 6.00 20.29
N LEU A 628 -10.65 5.58 19.61
CA LEU A 628 -9.86 6.44 18.73
C LEU A 628 -10.50 6.62 17.36
N ILE A 629 -11.35 5.68 16.95
CA ILE A 629 -12.06 5.68 15.66
C ILE A 629 -12.84 6.99 15.40
N PRO A 630 -13.69 7.52 16.31
CA PRO A 630 -14.41 8.77 16.06
C PRO A 630 -13.52 10.00 15.86
N LEU A 631 -12.29 9.99 16.40
CA LEU A 631 -11.31 11.05 16.24
C LEU A 631 -10.66 11.05 14.83
N LEU A 632 -10.85 9.98 14.06
CA LEU A 632 -10.33 9.79 12.71
C LEU A 632 -11.35 10.18 11.61
N GLY A 633 -12.52 10.72 11.98
CA GLY A 633 -13.54 11.14 11.02
C GLY A 633 -14.05 9.98 10.14
N ALA A 634 -14.19 10.21 8.83
CA ALA A 634 -14.72 9.21 7.89
C ALA A 634 -13.86 7.93 7.78
N GLU A 635 -12.54 8.03 8.03
CA GLU A 635 -11.65 6.85 8.14
C GLU A 635 -12.01 5.99 9.34
N GLY A 636 -12.30 6.63 10.46
CA GLY A 636 -12.82 5.99 11.64
C GLY A 636 -14.09 5.21 11.34
N GLU A 637 -15.07 5.86 10.73
CA GLU A 637 -16.35 5.23 10.38
C GLU A 637 -16.17 4.02 9.46
N ALA A 638 -15.31 4.13 8.44
CA ALA A 638 -15.00 3.01 7.54
C ALA A 638 -14.32 1.85 8.28
N LEU A 639 -13.38 2.14 9.19
CA LEU A 639 -12.70 1.14 10.02
C LEU A 639 -13.67 0.51 11.03
N ALA A 640 -14.58 1.29 11.61
CA ALA A 640 -15.62 0.82 12.51
C ALA A 640 -16.57 -0.16 11.81
N HIS A 641 -16.96 0.18 10.58
CA HIS A 641 -17.79 -0.66 9.74
C HIS A 641 -17.11 -1.99 9.41
N GLN A 642 -15.83 -1.94 8.99
CA GLN A 642 -15.04 -3.15 8.74
C GLN A 642 -14.92 -4.02 10.00
N GLN A 643 -14.69 -3.39 11.16
CA GLN A 643 -14.61 -4.09 12.44
C GLN A 643 -15.96 -4.72 12.84
N GLN A 644 -17.07 -4.05 12.56
CA GLN A 644 -18.41 -4.56 12.80
C GLN A 644 -18.68 -5.79 11.93
N GLN A 645 -18.39 -5.72 10.63
CA GLN A 645 -18.49 -6.85 9.71
C GLN A 645 -17.68 -8.06 10.20
N HIS A 646 -16.43 -7.81 10.65
CA HIS A 646 -15.58 -8.88 11.19
C HIS A 646 -16.22 -9.58 12.39
N VAL A 647 -16.80 -8.82 13.33
CA VAL A 647 -17.51 -9.38 14.48
C VAL A 647 -18.73 -10.20 14.05
N HIS A 648 -19.51 -9.73 13.07
CA HIS A 648 -20.63 -10.51 12.54
C HIS A 648 -20.16 -11.80 11.86
N ALA A 649 -19.05 -11.77 11.11
CA ALA A 649 -18.51 -12.95 10.46
C ALA A 649 -18.00 -13.99 11.48
N GLU A 650 -17.29 -13.54 12.52
CA GLU A 650 -16.84 -14.40 13.61
C GLU A 650 -18.02 -15.02 14.38
N ALA A 651 -19.06 -14.24 14.66
CA ALA A 651 -20.27 -14.72 15.32
C ALA A 651 -21.02 -15.76 14.46
N ALA A 652 -21.23 -15.48 13.17
CA ALA A 652 -21.83 -16.43 12.24
C ALA A 652 -21.06 -17.76 12.19
N ALA A 653 -19.73 -17.69 12.07
CA ALA A 653 -18.86 -18.87 12.08
C ALA A 653 -18.94 -19.66 13.41
N PHE A 654 -19.00 -18.95 14.55
CA PHE A 654 -19.12 -19.58 15.86
C PHE A 654 -20.46 -20.30 16.02
N PHE A 655 -21.58 -19.62 15.72
CA PHE A 655 -22.93 -20.16 15.86
C PHE A 655 -23.20 -21.32 14.90
N ALA A 656 -22.72 -21.24 13.66
CA ALA A 656 -22.81 -22.34 12.70
C ALA A 656 -22.12 -23.61 13.23
N ARG A 657 -20.93 -23.49 13.85
CA ARG A 657 -20.18 -24.63 14.41
C ARG A 657 -20.86 -25.31 15.61
N ILE A 658 -21.73 -24.60 16.33
CA ILE A 658 -22.53 -25.16 17.44
C ILE A 658 -23.97 -25.47 17.06
N LYS A 659 -24.29 -25.39 15.75
CA LYS A 659 -25.62 -25.70 15.19
C LYS A 659 -26.73 -24.76 15.66
N ALA A 660 -26.38 -23.53 16.03
CA ALA A 660 -27.34 -22.46 16.33
C ALA A 660 -27.59 -21.65 15.06
N TYR A 661 -28.19 -22.28 14.05
CA TYR A 661 -28.22 -21.76 12.69
C TYR A 661 -29.09 -20.50 12.55
N GLU A 662 -30.14 -20.37 13.35
CA GLU A 662 -30.98 -19.17 13.37
C GLU A 662 -30.17 -17.94 13.80
N LEU A 663 -29.38 -18.06 14.87
CA LEU A 663 -28.48 -16.99 15.33
C LEU A 663 -27.39 -16.69 14.30
N ALA A 664 -26.82 -17.73 13.67
CA ALA A 664 -25.84 -17.54 12.60
C ALA A 664 -26.42 -16.74 11.41
N GLN A 665 -27.67 -17.04 11.02
CA GLN A 665 -28.36 -16.37 9.93
C GLN A 665 -28.61 -14.88 10.22
N GLU A 666 -28.94 -14.52 11.47
CA GLU A 666 -29.10 -13.11 11.87
C GLU A 666 -27.82 -12.30 11.62
N HIS A 667 -26.66 -12.86 11.95
CA HIS A 667 -25.38 -12.20 11.70
C HIS A 667 -25.02 -12.15 10.21
N LEU A 668 -25.28 -13.20 9.44
CA LEU A 668 -25.05 -13.18 7.98
C LEU A 668 -25.94 -12.13 7.29
N GLN A 669 -27.21 -12.02 7.71
CA GLN A 669 -28.14 -11.02 7.17
C GLN A 669 -27.71 -9.60 7.53
N ALA A 670 -27.13 -9.38 8.72
CA ALA A 670 -26.57 -8.08 9.09
C ALA A 670 -25.45 -7.66 8.13
N ILE A 671 -24.51 -8.56 7.82
CA ILE A 671 -23.43 -8.30 6.86
C ILE A 671 -23.99 -7.97 5.48
N GLU A 672 -24.95 -8.77 5.00
CA GLU A 672 -25.59 -8.56 3.69
C GLU A 672 -26.35 -7.24 3.62
N ASN A 673 -27.07 -6.87 4.67
CA ASN A 673 -27.81 -5.60 4.72
C ASN A 673 -26.88 -4.38 4.71
N GLU A 674 -25.71 -4.49 5.34
CA GLU A 674 -24.71 -3.42 5.43
C GLU A 674 -23.89 -3.28 4.14
N THR A 675 -23.57 -4.40 3.49
CA THR A 675 -22.54 -4.47 2.44
C THR A 675 -23.09 -4.80 1.06
N GLY A 676 -24.30 -5.36 1.01
CA GLY A 676 -24.93 -5.90 -0.19
C GLY A 676 -24.75 -7.42 -0.35
N PRO A 677 -25.40 -8.01 -1.37
CA PRO A 677 -25.51 -9.47 -1.56
C PRO A 677 -24.21 -10.18 -1.95
N GLU A 678 -23.22 -9.44 -2.44
CA GLU A 678 -21.91 -9.97 -2.89
C GLU A 678 -20.78 -9.59 -1.91
N TRP A 679 -21.11 -9.38 -0.64
CA TRP A 679 -20.17 -8.93 0.41
C TRP A 679 -18.90 -9.79 0.53
N TRP A 680 -18.99 -11.08 0.22
CA TRP A 680 -17.89 -12.04 0.29
C TRP A 680 -16.88 -11.89 -0.87
N SER A 681 -17.21 -11.16 -1.93
CA SER A 681 -16.40 -11.11 -3.17
C SER A 681 -15.06 -10.37 -3.02
N SER A 682 -14.97 -9.43 -2.08
CA SER A 682 -13.75 -8.69 -1.75
C SER A 682 -12.84 -9.43 -0.75
N GLU A 683 -13.29 -10.57 -0.21
CA GLU A 683 -12.49 -11.36 0.71
C GLU A 683 -11.35 -12.09 -0.01
N ALA A 684 -10.24 -12.29 0.69
CA ALA A 684 -9.10 -13.04 0.17
C ALA A 684 -9.39 -14.55 0.03
N ARG A 685 -10.38 -15.06 0.80
CA ARG A 685 -10.86 -16.46 0.81
C ARG A 685 -12.39 -16.52 0.71
N PRO A 686 -12.99 -16.08 -0.41
CA PRO A 686 -14.44 -15.98 -0.55
C PRO A 686 -15.17 -17.32 -0.31
N TRP A 687 -14.51 -18.44 -0.60
CA TRP A 687 -15.09 -19.77 -0.40
C TRP A 687 -15.29 -20.16 1.07
N GLU A 688 -14.59 -19.54 2.03
CA GLU A 688 -14.79 -19.80 3.46
C GLU A 688 -16.11 -19.17 3.95
N ALA A 689 -16.34 -17.90 3.61
CA ALA A 689 -17.61 -17.21 3.86
C ALA A 689 -18.80 -17.95 3.22
N LEU A 690 -18.67 -18.30 1.93
CA LEU A 690 -19.70 -19.04 1.19
C LEU A 690 -19.99 -20.42 1.79
N SER A 691 -18.99 -21.09 2.34
CA SER A 691 -19.17 -22.36 3.05
C SER A 691 -19.97 -22.20 4.34
N ILE A 692 -19.80 -21.09 5.07
CA ILE A 692 -20.60 -20.79 6.26
C ILE A 692 -22.06 -20.56 5.86
N CYS A 693 -22.34 -19.79 4.81
CA CYS A 693 -23.70 -19.62 4.28
C CYS A 693 -24.33 -20.98 3.93
N ALA A 694 -23.59 -21.86 3.27
CA ALA A 694 -24.06 -23.21 2.95
C ALA A 694 -24.38 -24.05 4.19
N ASP A 695 -23.55 -24.00 5.24
CA ASP A 695 -23.78 -24.73 6.50
C ASP A 695 -25.03 -24.20 7.24
N VAL A 696 -25.24 -22.88 7.25
CA VAL A 696 -26.40 -22.25 7.89
C VAL A 696 -27.69 -22.63 7.17
N ASP A 697 -27.75 -22.46 5.85
CA ASP A 697 -28.94 -22.82 5.06
C ASP A 697 -29.22 -24.33 5.13
N GLU A 698 -28.19 -25.18 5.14
CA GLU A 698 -28.36 -26.62 5.33
C GLU A 698 -28.96 -26.92 6.71
N GLY A 699 -28.48 -26.22 7.74
CA GLY A 699 -28.94 -26.32 9.11
C GLY A 699 -30.40 -25.91 9.30
N LEU A 700 -30.84 -24.87 8.59
CA LEU A 700 -32.22 -24.38 8.55
C LEU A 700 -33.15 -25.22 7.66
N GLY A 701 -32.60 -26.20 6.92
CA GLY A 701 -33.36 -27.07 6.02
C GLY A 701 -33.62 -26.46 4.62
N LEU A 702 -32.99 -25.33 4.29
CA LEU A 702 -33.05 -24.67 2.99
C LEU A 702 -32.06 -25.32 2.01
N LEU A 703 -32.28 -26.62 1.72
CA LEU A 703 -31.27 -27.46 1.08
C LEU A 703 -30.86 -27.03 -0.33
N GLU A 704 -31.75 -26.42 -1.12
CA GLU A 704 -31.38 -25.89 -2.45
C GLU A 704 -30.54 -24.62 -2.35
N ASP A 705 -30.83 -23.74 -1.39
CA ASP A 705 -30.03 -22.53 -1.13
C ASP A 705 -28.63 -22.92 -0.64
N ALA A 706 -28.58 -23.86 0.31
CA ALA A 706 -27.34 -24.46 0.79
C ALA A 706 -26.49 -25.03 -0.35
N ARG A 707 -27.11 -25.73 -1.30
CA ARG A 707 -26.41 -26.29 -2.47
C ARG A 707 -25.87 -25.18 -3.37
N ARG A 708 -26.66 -24.13 -3.62
CA ARG A 708 -26.23 -22.97 -4.42
C ARG A 708 -25.01 -22.28 -3.79
N TRP A 709 -25.00 -22.09 -2.48
CA TRP A 709 -23.84 -21.55 -1.77
C TRP A 709 -22.62 -22.45 -1.87
N ALA A 710 -22.78 -23.76 -1.69
CA ALA A 710 -21.69 -24.73 -1.81
C ALA A 710 -21.09 -24.74 -3.23
N ASP A 711 -21.93 -24.63 -4.27
CA ASP A 711 -21.49 -24.52 -5.66
C ASP A 711 -20.68 -23.25 -5.92
N ARG A 712 -21.14 -22.10 -5.38
CA ARG A 712 -20.39 -20.83 -5.46
C ARG A 712 -19.05 -20.93 -4.73
N ALA A 713 -19.02 -21.56 -3.55
CA ALA A 713 -17.79 -21.75 -2.78
C ALA A 713 -16.76 -22.58 -3.57
N ILE A 714 -17.20 -23.69 -4.18
CA ILE A 714 -16.33 -24.54 -5.02
C ILE A 714 -15.85 -23.77 -6.25
N ALA A 715 -16.72 -23.01 -6.92
CA ALA A 715 -16.34 -22.21 -8.07
C ALA A 715 -15.27 -21.17 -7.70
N ALA A 716 -15.48 -20.42 -6.62
CA ALA A 716 -14.55 -19.40 -6.15
C ALA A 716 -13.17 -19.99 -5.77
N LEU A 717 -13.14 -21.15 -5.11
CA LEU A 717 -11.88 -21.86 -4.83
C LEU A 717 -11.16 -22.30 -6.11
N GLU A 718 -11.88 -22.90 -7.06
CA GLU A 718 -11.28 -23.39 -8.30
C GLU A 718 -10.81 -22.27 -9.22
N ASP A 719 -11.50 -21.13 -9.25
CA ASP A 719 -11.06 -19.97 -10.02
C ASP A 719 -9.73 -19.43 -9.49
N ARG A 720 -9.58 -19.32 -8.17
CA ARG A 720 -8.31 -18.93 -7.53
C ARG A 720 -7.22 -19.97 -7.75
N ARG A 721 -7.55 -21.26 -7.69
CA ARG A 721 -6.60 -22.35 -7.95
C ARG A 721 -6.08 -22.35 -9.39
N ARG A 722 -6.90 -21.98 -10.38
CA ARG A 722 -6.50 -21.93 -11.80
C ARG A 722 -5.45 -20.86 -12.08
N LEU A 723 -5.42 -19.80 -11.29
CA LEU A 723 -4.42 -18.72 -11.42
C LEU A 723 -3.03 -19.15 -10.94
N LEU A 724 -2.95 -20.14 -10.05
CA LEU A 724 -1.68 -20.63 -9.55
C LEU A 724 -0.95 -21.42 -10.64
N SER A 725 0.33 -21.13 -10.85
CA SER A 725 1.20 -21.94 -11.71
C SER A 725 1.94 -23.01 -10.90
N ARG A 726 2.41 -22.67 -9.70
CA ARG A 726 3.23 -23.52 -8.83
C ARG A 726 2.42 -24.59 -8.11
N ASP A 727 2.89 -25.83 -8.21
CA ASP A 727 2.23 -26.97 -7.56
C ASP A 727 2.21 -26.86 -6.05
N GLU A 728 3.28 -26.36 -5.42
CA GLU A 728 3.35 -26.14 -3.96
C GLU A 728 2.21 -25.25 -3.45
N LEU A 729 1.90 -24.16 -4.17
CA LEU A 729 0.82 -23.24 -3.80
C LEU A 729 -0.55 -23.86 -4.05
N LYS A 730 -0.72 -24.62 -5.15
CA LYS A 730 -1.96 -25.37 -5.40
C LYS A 730 -2.24 -26.40 -4.31
N ILE A 731 -1.20 -27.08 -3.85
CA ILE A 731 -1.27 -28.07 -2.78
C ILE A 731 -1.64 -27.36 -1.48
N ALA A 732 -0.93 -26.29 -1.12
CA ALA A 732 -1.23 -25.51 0.08
C ALA A 732 -2.69 -25.01 0.10
N LEU A 733 -3.16 -24.44 -1.02
CA LEU A 733 -4.53 -23.93 -1.17
C LEU A 733 -5.58 -25.02 -0.96
N SER A 734 -5.30 -26.23 -1.42
CA SER A 734 -6.25 -27.36 -1.32
C SER A 734 -6.08 -28.22 -0.07
N GLY A 735 -4.91 -28.17 0.57
CA GLY A 735 -4.63 -28.82 1.83
C GLY A 735 -5.29 -28.13 3.03
N GLY A 736 -5.76 -26.89 2.86
CA GLY A 736 -6.53 -26.18 3.88
C GLY A 736 -7.82 -26.93 4.26
N THR A 737 -8.10 -27.01 5.56
CA THR A 737 -9.30 -27.67 6.11
C THR A 737 -10.61 -27.11 5.54
N GLY A 738 -10.69 -25.80 5.30
CA GLY A 738 -11.83 -25.16 4.63
C GLY A 738 -12.03 -25.67 3.20
N SER A 739 -10.96 -25.74 2.40
CA SER A 739 -10.98 -26.20 1.00
C SER A 739 -11.37 -27.67 0.86
N GLN A 740 -10.87 -28.53 1.75
CA GLN A 740 -11.23 -29.96 1.78
C GLN A 740 -12.70 -30.18 2.16
N TYR A 741 -13.23 -29.34 3.05
CA TYR A 741 -14.59 -29.44 3.54
C TYR A 741 -15.64 -29.13 2.46
N LEU A 742 -15.37 -28.21 1.53
CA LEU A 742 -16.34 -27.76 0.51
C LEU A 742 -16.96 -28.91 -0.29
N TYR A 743 -16.12 -29.81 -0.81
CA TYR A 743 -16.59 -30.93 -1.64
C TYR A 743 -17.39 -31.95 -0.82
N PHE A 744 -17.00 -32.16 0.44
CA PHE A 744 -17.75 -33.00 1.37
C PHE A 744 -19.10 -32.38 1.72
N GLN A 745 -19.12 -31.08 2.01
CA GLN A 745 -20.32 -30.30 2.32
C GLN A 745 -21.32 -30.36 1.16
N ALA A 746 -20.88 -30.07 -0.07
CA ALA A 746 -21.71 -30.15 -1.27
C ALA A 746 -22.29 -31.56 -1.49
N ALA A 747 -21.47 -32.61 -1.33
CA ALA A 747 -21.93 -33.99 -1.43
C ALA A 747 -22.99 -34.32 -0.36
N ARG A 748 -22.76 -33.91 0.90
CA ARG A 748 -23.67 -34.10 2.03
C ARG A 748 -25.03 -33.43 1.80
N ILE A 749 -25.03 -32.15 1.41
CA ILE A 749 -26.25 -31.38 1.11
C ILE A 749 -27.04 -32.07 -0.01
N THR A 750 -26.36 -32.45 -1.08
CA THR A 750 -26.99 -33.09 -2.25
C THR A 750 -27.56 -34.46 -1.91
N MET A 751 -26.93 -35.22 -1.01
CA MET A 751 -27.51 -36.47 -0.50
C MET A 751 -28.81 -36.24 0.29
N LYS A 752 -28.91 -35.16 1.07
CA LYS A 752 -30.15 -34.79 1.76
C LYS A 752 -31.27 -34.41 0.77
N LEU A 753 -30.93 -33.68 -0.30
CA LEU A 753 -31.87 -33.37 -1.39
C LEU A 753 -32.39 -34.64 -2.09
N ARG A 754 -31.49 -35.60 -2.36
CA ARG A 754 -31.89 -36.93 -2.86
C ARG A 754 -32.91 -37.59 -1.95
N ASP A 755 -32.65 -37.62 -0.64
CA ASP A 755 -33.52 -38.28 0.34
C ASP A 755 -34.89 -37.60 0.42
N ALA A 756 -34.92 -36.27 0.38
CA ALA A 756 -36.16 -35.49 0.32
C ALA A 756 -36.96 -35.78 -0.98
N ALA A 757 -36.29 -35.80 -2.14
CA ALA A 757 -36.92 -36.10 -3.42
C ALA A 757 -37.46 -37.54 -3.49
N GLN A 758 -36.70 -38.50 -2.93
CA GLN A 758 -37.13 -39.89 -2.81
C GLN A 758 -38.35 -40.02 -1.91
N TRP A 759 -38.37 -39.32 -0.77
CA TRP A 759 -39.51 -39.31 0.15
C TRP A 759 -40.76 -38.68 -0.48
N ALA A 760 -40.58 -37.65 -1.31
CA ALA A 760 -41.65 -37.03 -2.10
C ALA A 760 -42.10 -37.86 -3.33
N GLY A 761 -41.49 -39.02 -3.58
CA GLY A 761 -41.82 -39.90 -4.72
C GLY A 761 -41.27 -39.42 -6.07
N ASN A 762 -40.42 -38.39 -6.09
CA ASN A 762 -39.81 -37.85 -7.30
C ASN A 762 -38.50 -38.59 -7.62
N LEU A 763 -38.65 -39.79 -8.18
CA LEU A 763 -37.53 -40.70 -8.46
C LEU A 763 -36.53 -40.14 -9.49
N ARG A 764 -36.98 -39.27 -10.40
CA ARG A 764 -36.12 -38.65 -11.41
C ARG A 764 -35.15 -37.66 -10.77
N ASP A 765 -35.65 -36.80 -9.90
CA ASP A 765 -34.82 -35.80 -9.21
C ASP A 765 -33.91 -36.48 -8.19
N ALA A 766 -34.40 -37.51 -7.49
CA ALA A 766 -33.56 -38.35 -6.62
C ALA A 766 -32.37 -38.97 -7.37
N ALA A 767 -32.58 -39.51 -8.57
CA ALA A 767 -31.49 -40.02 -9.40
C ALA A 767 -30.51 -38.91 -9.83
N GLY A 768 -31.03 -37.72 -10.17
CA GLY A 768 -30.23 -36.54 -10.51
C GLY A 768 -29.31 -36.09 -9.37
N TYR A 769 -29.86 -35.91 -8.17
CA TYR A 769 -29.10 -35.56 -6.98
C TYR A 769 -28.08 -36.64 -6.61
N SER A 770 -28.42 -37.93 -6.77
CA SER A 770 -27.46 -39.01 -6.53
C SER A 770 -26.24 -38.92 -7.45
N GLY A 771 -26.44 -38.57 -8.73
CA GLY A 771 -25.35 -38.35 -9.69
C GLY A 771 -24.48 -37.15 -9.32
N GLN A 772 -25.11 -36.04 -8.91
CA GLN A 772 -24.40 -34.83 -8.46
C GLN A 772 -23.58 -35.07 -7.18
N ALA A 773 -24.17 -35.72 -6.18
CA ALA A 773 -23.47 -36.06 -4.93
C ALA A 773 -22.23 -36.94 -5.18
N PHE A 774 -22.37 -37.92 -6.08
CA PHE A 774 -21.24 -38.73 -6.54
C PHE A 774 -20.17 -37.87 -7.23
N GLY A 775 -20.58 -36.93 -8.10
CA GLY A 775 -19.69 -36.00 -8.76
C GLY A 775 -18.85 -35.15 -7.80
N TYR A 776 -19.47 -34.56 -6.76
CA TYR A 776 -18.73 -33.81 -5.74
C TYR A 776 -17.76 -34.71 -4.97
N ALA A 777 -18.19 -35.91 -4.57
CA ALA A 777 -17.37 -36.84 -3.82
C ALA A 777 -16.14 -37.31 -4.62
N GLU A 778 -16.31 -37.62 -5.91
CA GLU A 778 -15.20 -38.03 -6.78
C GLU A 778 -14.23 -36.88 -7.06
N ARG A 779 -14.74 -35.65 -7.25
CA ARG A 779 -13.88 -34.46 -7.37
C ARG A 779 -13.08 -34.22 -6.09
N GLY A 780 -13.71 -34.34 -4.93
CA GLY A 780 -13.03 -34.25 -3.62
C GLY A 780 -11.96 -35.33 -3.42
N LYS A 781 -12.24 -36.58 -3.79
CA LYS A 781 -11.27 -37.69 -3.70
C LYS A 781 -10.11 -37.54 -4.69
N ALA A 782 -10.41 -37.20 -5.95
CA ALA A 782 -9.39 -36.93 -6.95
C ALA A 782 -8.43 -35.83 -6.45
N ARG A 783 -8.97 -34.83 -5.73
CA ARG A 783 -8.16 -33.79 -5.07
C ARG A 783 -7.27 -34.36 -3.97
N ALA A 784 -7.84 -35.11 -3.02
CA ALA A 784 -7.08 -35.73 -1.93
C ALA A 784 -5.97 -36.68 -2.45
N LEU A 785 -6.21 -37.37 -3.57
CA LEU A 785 -5.22 -38.22 -4.22
C LEU A 785 -4.08 -37.42 -4.86
N LEU A 786 -4.38 -36.32 -5.54
CA LEU A 786 -3.35 -35.41 -6.09
C LEU A 786 -2.45 -34.84 -4.97
N ASP A 787 -3.05 -34.50 -3.83
CA ASP A 787 -2.32 -33.98 -2.67
C ASP A 787 -1.42 -35.08 -2.04
N LEU A 788 -1.90 -36.34 -1.99
CA LEU A 788 -1.12 -37.51 -1.55
C LEU A 788 0.05 -37.84 -2.49
N MET A 789 -0.17 -37.78 -3.81
CA MET A 789 0.88 -38.03 -4.80
C MET A 789 2.00 -36.99 -4.74
N ALA A 790 1.66 -35.73 -4.49
CA ALA A 790 2.65 -34.67 -4.32
C ALA A 790 3.36 -34.70 -2.96
N GLY A 791 2.65 -35.05 -1.88
CA GLY A 791 3.23 -35.24 -0.55
C GLY A 791 4.24 -36.39 -0.46
N GLY A 792 4.17 -37.36 -1.38
CA GLY A 792 5.16 -38.44 -1.53
C GLY A 792 6.50 -38.01 -2.14
N MET A 793 6.60 -36.80 -2.70
CA MET A 793 7.84 -36.29 -3.33
C MET A 793 8.68 -35.37 -2.43
N VAL A 794 8.21 -35.03 -1.23
CA VAL A 794 9.02 -34.30 -0.22
C VAL A 794 9.80 -35.32 0.61
N PRO A 795 11.15 -35.30 0.63
CA PRO A 795 11.90 -36.18 1.52
C PRO A 795 11.53 -35.86 2.96
N ARG A 796 11.01 -36.84 3.70
CA ARG A 796 10.93 -36.75 5.16
C ARG A 796 12.35 -36.50 5.66
N SER A 797 12.63 -35.29 6.14
CA SER A 797 13.88 -35.02 6.85
C SER A 797 13.90 -35.86 8.12
N SER A 798 14.51 -37.02 8.04
CA SER A 798 14.92 -37.82 9.18
C SER A 798 16.01 -37.05 9.91
N THR A 799 15.67 -36.40 11.01
CA THR A 799 16.64 -36.09 12.06
C THR A 799 16.45 -37.10 13.18
N GLU A 800 17.04 -38.28 12.98
CA GLU A 800 17.61 -39.07 14.07
C GLU A 800 19.01 -38.51 14.34
N THR A 801 19.19 -37.79 15.45
CA THR A 801 20.22 -37.95 16.51
C THR A 801 20.32 -36.70 17.38
#